data_AF-A0A5B8MPM4-F1
#
_entry.id   AF-A0A5B8MPM4-F1
#
_cell.length_a   1.000
_cell.length_b   1.000
_cell.length_c   1.000
_cell.angle_alpha   90.00
_cell.angle_beta   90.00
_cell.angle_gamma   90.00
#
_symmetry.space_group_name_H-M   'P 1'
#
loop_
_entity.id
_entity.type
_entity.pdbx_description
1 polymer ?
#
loop_
_entity_poly.entity_id
_entity_poly.type
_entity_poly.pdbx_seq_one_letter_code
_entity_poly.pdbx_strand_id
1 'polypeptide(L)'
;MHGGAPSSGGADSVPRKRTSSCRWFHVHFRVACDTQWGENLVLIGENDVLGEFEPKSGLWMGCKEEKSLLEDASPPPPSSSSAEASAPASGHDLVWKARISIPAEEACSCSSHYTVGPYRYVVVNHCLERLRGEPSWVRRTFDIPLSLKDGSVVCVCDTWQDPSGEPCVLRSAMFTSVVFRDALRGLRARWTAAGSRPAKVEAAAAGEVKNLVSFRVRNWQLNKGQSVFLLGGSRELGQWEESKALEMTLELGARDDPYGTWRVDVRMPVDQIGGSYKYLVKGEDGKGLLERGKCRRLAGGEMKQNADSGKLFTVHDDGHFRHDQHWKGAGIAVPVFSLRSKASVGCGEFSDLRHLIDFCSASQMSIIQLLPVNDTSVNDNWMDSYPYSSLSAFALHPMYINLSQVAGSGSKAAAPGDSKLRGIGNEIQACREALDLPSMDYEGTVKAKQEICKKLFFLQKDDCYADPSFVEFLDANAFWLAPYATFCALKKVFGHSDHSSWGSMKNASYALVKRMVTSVQDASRDLDPESDFGNLSRDLLELFNPKVGNKAELDFLVPFRELIAYSCFLQFHLSRQFLSVVGYAEERGIALKGDLPIGVDKNSVECWVKRRCFRMEVCAGAPPDYYSMEGQNWGFPTYNWDEMRNDSFSWWKQRLSHMAKYFHAYRIDHILGFFRIWEVPSSNDEEAINDNTLLPGLLGCFQPANAISRSELDSKGIWDIDRLCKPYITAELVEEVFGTLSAPVVDFFLFKRHHYYEFKESFRESNVTFWMDNAKWGENFLAFLSSDAQANAVDMQTTVEKVQKGLRQILQNVVLLRDVNCEDKFHPRFGCLETHSFKALEPWVKEAISEFHEEYFFRRQNDLWKKNAADILPKLVEGSNGMLVCGEDLGLIPPCVPSVMKDLGILGLRIQRMPSDSSQEGEFGDLSNYPYQVVASPSCHDVPTVRAWWEEDYERAKRLWSRDLSKDGESDPPPPECKPFVVKAILDAHLASGACLMIAPLQDWLACCLSGKYNTVEASEERINDPTNSKHYWSFRSHVNVEDLCGDEELVSLVRDMVSSSGRGR
;
A
#
# COMPACT_ATOMS: atom_id res chain seq x y z
N MET A 1 -10.97 18.24 -44.51
CA MET A 1 -12.10 19.06 -45.00
C MET A 1 -12.38 20.13 -43.97
N HIS A 2 -12.42 21.40 -44.37
CA HIS A 2 -12.65 22.54 -43.49
C HIS A 2 -14.09 22.60 -42.96
N GLY A 3 -14.23 22.81 -41.66
CA GLY A 3 -15.42 23.33 -40.99
C GLY A 3 -14.97 23.74 -39.59
N GLY A 4 -15.26 24.90 -39.03
CA GLY A 4 -16.22 25.96 -39.29
C GLY A 4 -16.39 26.63 -37.91
N ALA A 5 -15.81 27.81 -37.72
CA ALA A 5 -15.79 28.49 -36.43
C ALA A 5 -17.20 29.00 -36.04
N PRO A 6 -17.65 28.86 -34.78
CA PRO A 6 -18.87 29.52 -34.33
C PRO A 6 -18.58 30.95 -33.89
N SER A 7 -19.51 31.81 -34.26
CA SER A 7 -19.56 33.26 -34.15
C SER A 7 -19.64 33.80 -32.72
N SER A 8 -18.99 34.96 -32.55
CA SER A 8 -19.05 35.88 -31.41
C SER A 8 -20.47 36.28 -30.99
N GLY A 9 -20.82 36.03 -29.73
CA GLY A 9 -22.01 36.56 -29.06
C GLY A 9 -21.67 37.74 -28.14
N GLY A 10 -22.30 38.88 -28.43
CA GLY A 10 -22.67 39.99 -27.53
C GLY A 10 -21.79 40.35 -26.34
N ALA A 11 -21.04 41.44 -26.47
CA ALA A 11 -20.46 42.17 -25.34
C ALA A 11 -21.52 43.07 -24.68
N ASP A 12 -22.00 42.70 -23.49
CA ASP A 12 -22.65 43.63 -22.58
C ASP A 12 -21.58 44.44 -21.83
N SER A 13 -21.56 45.74 -22.12
CA SER A 13 -20.62 46.72 -21.56
C SER A 13 -21.00 47.09 -20.13
N VAL A 14 -20.36 46.45 -19.14
CA VAL A 14 -20.25 46.99 -17.78
C VAL A 14 -19.06 47.99 -17.77
N PRO A 15 -19.23 49.23 -17.29
CA PRO A 15 -18.13 50.20 -17.28
C PRO A 15 -17.10 49.80 -16.21
N ARG A 16 -16.01 49.14 -16.63
CA ARG A 16 -14.81 48.99 -15.79
C ARG A 16 -14.22 50.38 -15.55
N LYS A 17 -14.49 50.95 -14.37
CA LYS A 17 -13.66 51.98 -13.77
C LYS A 17 -12.20 51.48 -13.81
N ARG A 18 -11.36 52.16 -14.59
CA ARG A 18 -9.90 52.08 -14.45
C ARG A 18 -9.54 52.63 -13.07
N THR A 19 -9.28 51.76 -12.11
CA THR A 19 -8.66 52.09 -10.83
C THR A 19 -7.33 51.36 -10.73
N SER A 20 -6.30 52.12 -10.31
CA SER A 20 -4.92 51.78 -9.94
C SER A 20 -4.01 51.08 -10.97
N SER A 21 -2.78 51.58 -11.07
CA SER A 21 -1.71 51.04 -11.91
C SER A 21 -1.17 49.74 -11.31
N CYS A 22 -1.70 48.58 -11.72
CA CYS A 22 -1.11 47.29 -11.36
C CYS A 22 0.31 47.17 -11.93
N ARG A 23 1.28 46.80 -11.09
CA ARG A 23 2.64 46.46 -11.54
C ARG A 23 2.63 45.05 -12.16
N TRP A 24 3.45 44.84 -13.17
CA TRP A 24 3.58 43.58 -13.89
C TRP A 24 5.00 43.04 -13.79
N PHE A 25 5.12 41.74 -13.56
CA PHE A 25 6.38 41.01 -13.61
C PHE A 25 6.35 39.99 -14.75
N HIS A 26 7.43 39.92 -15.53
CA HIS A 26 7.59 38.93 -16.60
C HIS A 26 8.34 37.72 -16.04
N VAL A 27 7.63 36.63 -15.80
CA VAL A 27 8.18 35.39 -15.25
C VAL A 27 8.53 34.43 -16.38
N HIS A 28 9.79 34.00 -16.40
CA HIS A 28 10.33 33.03 -17.35
C HIS A 28 10.65 31.75 -16.60
N PHE A 29 9.85 30.70 -16.83
CA PHE A 29 10.07 29.37 -16.29
C PHE A 29 11.03 28.58 -17.17
N ARG A 30 11.92 27.83 -16.52
CA ARG A 30 12.89 26.92 -17.13
C ARG A 30 12.98 25.67 -16.27
N VAL A 31 12.85 24.51 -16.88
CA VAL A 31 13.06 23.22 -16.22
C VAL A 31 13.71 22.23 -17.18
N ALA A 32 14.69 21.48 -16.71
CA ALA A 32 15.24 20.35 -17.45
C ALA A 32 14.40 19.11 -17.13
N CYS A 33 13.83 18.47 -18.15
CA CYS A 33 12.96 17.31 -17.98
C CYS A 33 13.04 16.42 -19.22
N ASP A 34 13.45 15.17 -19.01
CA ASP A 34 13.50 14.18 -20.08
C ASP A 34 12.09 13.75 -20.48
N THR A 35 11.85 13.81 -21.78
CA THR A 35 10.55 13.56 -22.40
C THR A 35 10.76 12.68 -23.63
N GLN A 36 9.81 11.80 -23.89
CA GLN A 36 9.81 10.94 -25.07
C GLN A 36 9.07 11.60 -26.23
N TRP A 37 9.24 11.06 -27.43
CA TRP A 37 8.53 11.55 -28.60
C TRP A 37 7.01 11.45 -28.40
N GLY A 38 6.29 12.56 -28.61
CA GLY A 38 4.84 12.67 -28.39
C GLY A 38 4.44 13.17 -26.99
N GLU A 39 5.40 13.31 -26.07
CA GLU A 39 5.19 13.90 -24.74
C GLU A 39 5.42 15.42 -24.75
N ASN A 40 4.66 16.13 -23.92
CA ASN A 40 4.75 17.58 -23.75
C ASN A 40 4.77 17.94 -22.26
N LEU A 41 5.39 19.06 -21.91
CA LEU A 41 5.39 19.57 -20.53
C LEU A 41 4.44 20.76 -20.36
N VAL A 42 3.62 20.70 -19.30
CA VAL A 42 2.68 21.74 -18.92
C VAL A 42 2.95 22.16 -17.48
N LEU A 43 3.00 23.48 -17.26
CA LEU A 43 3.06 24.10 -15.95
C LEU A 43 1.64 24.36 -15.45
N ILE A 44 1.31 23.87 -14.25
CA ILE A 44 -0.01 24.03 -13.62
C ILE A 44 0.12 24.63 -12.22
N GLY A 45 -0.87 25.40 -11.76
CA GLY A 45 -0.82 26.06 -10.44
C GLY A 45 -2.17 26.61 -9.96
N GLU A 46 -2.19 27.20 -8.77
CA GLU A 46 -3.43 27.55 -8.04
C GLU A 46 -4.21 28.75 -8.59
N ASN A 47 -3.57 29.65 -9.33
CA ASN A 47 -4.23 30.83 -9.88
C ASN A 47 -4.84 30.59 -11.26
N ASP A 48 -5.78 31.46 -11.65
CA ASP A 48 -6.43 31.50 -12.97
C ASP A 48 -5.41 31.56 -14.13
N VAL A 49 -4.28 32.22 -13.89
CA VAL A 49 -3.17 32.35 -14.84
C VAL A 49 -2.40 31.03 -15.07
N LEU A 50 -2.38 30.12 -14.09
CA LEU A 50 -1.73 28.79 -14.15
C LEU A 50 -2.74 27.63 -14.19
N GLY A 51 -4.02 27.93 -14.37
CA GLY A 51 -5.04 26.97 -14.74
C GLY A 51 -5.55 26.06 -13.61
N GLU A 52 -5.54 26.51 -12.36
CA GLU A 52 -6.15 25.82 -11.20
C GLU A 52 -5.77 24.33 -11.05
N PHE A 53 -4.50 24.01 -11.27
CA PHE A 53 -3.96 22.64 -11.27
C PHE A 53 -4.51 21.68 -12.35
N GLU A 54 -5.22 22.19 -13.36
CA GLU A 54 -5.77 21.41 -14.47
C GLU A 54 -4.86 21.48 -15.71
N PRO A 55 -4.39 20.35 -16.27
CA PRO A 55 -3.52 20.34 -17.44
C PRO A 55 -4.11 21.03 -18.68
N LYS A 56 -5.45 21.00 -18.81
CA LYS A 56 -6.16 21.60 -19.96
C LYS A 56 -6.14 23.13 -19.95
N SER A 57 -6.03 23.74 -18.78
CA SER A 57 -5.93 25.19 -18.56
C SER A 57 -4.51 25.64 -18.19
N GLY A 58 -3.57 24.70 -18.08
CA GLY A 58 -2.18 24.96 -17.74
C GLY A 58 -1.38 25.66 -18.84
N LEU A 59 -0.21 26.17 -18.47
CA LEU A 59 0.70 26.85 -19.38
C LEU A 59 1.60 25.85 -20.12
N TRP A 60 1.45 25.78 -21.45
CA TRP A 60 2.28 24.92 -22.30
C TRP A 60 3.72 25.44 -22.36
N MET A 61 4.69 24.54 -22.19
CA MET A 61 6.11 24.84 -22.28
C MET A 61 6.68 24.43 -23.65
N GLY A 62 7.63 25.22 -24.18
CA GLY A 62 8.39 24.87 -25.39
C GLY A 62 9.71 24.18 -25.03
N CYS A 63 10.11 23.16 -25.80
CA CYS A 63 11.32 22.37 -25.57
C CYS A 63 12.48 22.76 -26.50
N LYS A 64 13.72 22.77 -25.97
CA LYS A 64 14.98 22.90 -26.72
C LYS A 64 16.08 22.07 -26.07
N GLU A 65 16.95 21.48 -26.87
CA GLU A 65 18.22 20.91 -26.38
C GLU A 65 19.19 22.04 -26.00
N GLU A 66 19.72 21.99 -24.78
CA GLU A 66 20.73 22.92 -24.29
C GLU A 66 21.86 22.15 -23.59
N LYS A 67 23.04 22.78 -23.47
CA LYS A 67 24.15 22.18 -22.72
C LYS A 67 23.76 22.02 -21.24
N SER A 68 24.07 20.86 -20.67
CA SER A 68 23.73 20.57 -19.27
C SER A 68 24.30 21.61 -18.30
N LEU A 69 23.53 21.91 -17.24
CA LEU A 69 23.96 22.78 -16.13
C LEU A 69 24.84 22.06 -15.09
N LEU A 70 25.27 20.84 -15.41
CA LEU A 70 26.20 20.04 -14.59
C LEU A 70 27.55 19.91 -15.31
N GLU A 71 28.66 20.22 -14.63
CA GLU A 71 30.02 20.14 -15.20
C GLU A 71 30.91 19.12 -14.48
N ASP A 72 31.75 18.40 -15.25
CA ASP A 72 32.80 17.48 -14.77
C ASP A 72 34.00 18.19 -14.12
N ALA A 73 33.83 19.42 -13.63
CA ALA A 73 34.86 20.10 -12.89
C ALA A 73 34.92 19.53 -11.47
N SER A 74 35.90 18.67 -11.21
CA SER A 74 36.28 18.30 -9.85
C SER A 74 36.65 19.58 -9.07
N PRO A 75 36.21 19.73 -7.80
CA PRO A 75 36.73 20.80 -6.95
C PRO A 75 38.25 20.67 -6.83
N PRO A 76 39.02 21.76 -6.69
CA PRO A 76 40.43 21.64 -6.34
C PRO A 76 40.53 20.86 -5.02
N PRO A 77 41.32 19.78 -4.94
CA PRO A 77 41.35 18.94 -3.76
C PRO A 77 41.91 19.72 -2.57
N PRO A 78 41.35 19.57 -1.35
CA PRO A 78 42.15 19.78 -0.15
C PRO A 78 43.18 18.65 -0.12
N SER A 79 44.44 18.99 -0.37
CA SER A 79 45.66 18.18 -0.23
C SER A 79 45.49 16.64 -0.07
N SER A 80 45.91 15.94 -1.13
CA SER A 80 46.58 14.62 -1.17
C SER A 80 45.84 13.41 -1.77
N SER A 81 46.56 12.83 -2.74
CA SER A 81 46.48 11.52 -3.39
C SER A 81 45.43 11.28 -4.48
N SER A 82 45.91 10.55 -5.49
CA SER A 82 45.58 10.57 -6.90
C SER A 82 44.77 9.35 -7.36
N ALA A 83 43.82 9.55 -8.26
CA ALA A 83 43.52 8.63 -9.35
C ALA A 83 42.75 9.38 -10.45
N GLU A 84 43.34 9.47 -11.65
CA GLU A 84 42.71 10.01 -12.85
C GLU A 84 41.70 9.00 -13.41
N ALA A 85 40.49 9.46 -13.74
CA ALA A 85 39.50 8.72 -14.51
C ALA A 85 39.10 9.53 -15.75
N SER A 86 38.94 8.80 -16.85
CA SER A 86 38.68 9.26 -18.22
C SER A 86 37.44 10.17 -18.36
N ALA A 87 37.56 11.17 -19.25
CA ALA A 87 36.50 12.11 -19.59
C ALA A 87 35.35 11.44 -20.39
N PRO A 88 34.07 11.60 -19.99
CA PRO A 88 32.93 11.25 -20.83
C PRO A 88 32.35 12.47 -21.59
N ALA A 89 31.57 12.16 -22.62
CA ALA A 89 31.00 13.09 -23.60
C ALA A 89 30.17 14.25 -22.99
N SER A 90 30.18 15.41 -23.67
CA SER A 90 29.41 16.59 -23.28
C SER A 90 27.89 16.34 -23.39
N GLY A 91 27.20 16.20 -22.25
CA GLY A 91 25.75 15.99 -22.18
C GLY A 91 24.94 17.24 -22.54
N HIS A 92 23.92 17.05 -23.39
CA HIS A 92 22.86 18.02 -23.66
C HIS A 92 21.58 17.53 -22.95
N ASP A 93 20.85 18.45 -22.32
CA ASP A 93 19.59 18.18 -21.63
C ASP A 93 18.41 18.76 -22.43
N LEU A 94 17.24 18.12 -22.35
CA LEU A 94 15.98 18.68 -22.86
C LEU A 94 15.46 19.73 -21.88
N VAL A 95 15.49 21.00 -22.29
CA VAL A 95 15.09 22.15 -21.48
C VAL A 95 13.76 22.71 -21.96
N TRP A 96 12.79 22.72 -21.06
CA TRP A 96 11.45 23.24 -21.27
C TRP A 96 11.32 24.65 -20.71
N LYS A 97 10.68 25.55 -21.46
CA LYS A 97 10.54 26.96 -21.12
C LYS A 97 9.14 27.51 -21.35
N ALA A 98 8.69 28.38 -20.47
CA ALA A 98 7.47 29.15 -20.65
C ALA A 98 7.64 30.58 -20.14
N ARG A 99 6.85 31.51 -20.67
CA ARG A 99 6.90 32.93 -20.29
C ARG A 99 5.50 33.42 -20.00
N ILE A 100 5.34 34.14 -18.90
CA ILE A 100 4.05 34.64 -18.46
C ILE A 100 4.20 35.98 -17.75
N SER A 101 3.17 36.82 -17.86
CA SER A 101 3.10 38.09 -17.14
C SER A 101 2.16 37.96 -15.97
N ILE A 102 2.68 38.19 -14.76
CA ILE A 102 1.90 38.09 -13.52
C ILE A 102 1.65 39.51 -12.98
N PRO A 103 0.39 39.90 -12.76
CA PRO A 103 0.08 41.17 -12.10
C PRO A 103 0.34 41.05 -10.61
N ALA A 104 1.10 41.99 -10.05
CA ALA A 104 1.16 42.16 -8.60
C ALA A 104 -0.08 42.95 -8.17
N GLU A 105 -1.07 42.26 -7.60
CA GLU A 105 -2.16 42.92 -6.87
C GLU A 105 -1.58 43.77 -5.73
N GLU A 106 -2.32 44.78 -5.24
CA GLU A 106 -1.90 45.57 -4.09
C GLU A 106 -1.72 44.66 -2.86
N ALA A 107 -0.49 44.17 -2.68
CA ALA A 107 -0.11 43.41 -1.51
C ALA A 107 -0.47 44.24 -0.28
N CYS A 108 -1.04 43.59 0.74
CA CYS A 108 -1.36 44.21 2.02
C CYS A 108 -0.17 45.08 2.47
N SER A 109 -0.41 46.30 2.96
CA SER A 109 0.61 47.36 3.17
C SER A 109 1.79 46.99 4.09
N CYS A 110 1.78 45.78 4.63
CA CYS A 110 2.76 45.15 5.51
C CYS A 110 3.67 44.10 4.84
N SER A 111 3.43 43.68 3.57
CA SER A 111 4.30 42.71 2.88
C SER A 111 5.40 43.40 2.05
N SER A 112 6.64 42.91 2.15
CA SER A 112 7.78 43.35 1.32
C SER A 112 7.98 42.53 0.04
N HIS A 113 7.19 41.45 -0.14
CA HIS A 113 7.30 40.50 -1.24
C HIS A 113 5.92 40.12 -1.81
N TYR A 114 5.91 39.65 -3.06
CA TYR A 114 4.77 39.06 -3.74
C TYR A 114 5.06 37.58 -4.03
N THR A 115 4.27 36.69 -3.45
CA THR A 115 4.46 35.23 -3.59
C THR A 115 3.74 34.72 -4.84
N VAL A 116 4.45 33.99 -5.68
CA VAL A 116 3.91 33.29 -6.86
C VAL A 116 3.79 31.80 -6.56
N GLY A 117 2.69 31.20 -7.00
CA GLY A 117 2.38 29.78 -6.81
C GLY A 117 1.24 29.55 -5.81
N PRO A 118 1.03 28.31 -5.36
CA PRO A 118 1.83 27.12 -5.67
C PRO A 118 1.67 26.62 -7.12
N TYR A 119 2.73 26.02 -7.67
CA TYR A 119 2.74 25.41 -9.01
C TYR A 119 3.58 24.13 -9.06
N ARG A 120 3.44 23.35 -10.15
CA ARG A 120 4.21 22.12 -10.46
C ARG A 120 4.19 21.80 -11.96
N TYR A 121 5.03 20.84 -12.36
CA TYR A 121 5.13 20.38 -13.75
C TYR A 121 4.45 19.02 -13.98
N VAL A 122 3.78 18.88 -15.13
CA VAL A 122 3.10 17.64 -15.54
C VAL A 122 3.44 17.32 -16.99
N VAL A 123 3.76 16.06 -17.26
CA VAL A 123 3.96 15.53 -18.61
C VAL A 123 2.63 15.02 -19.15
N VAL A 124 2.27 15.46 -20.34
CA VAL A 124 1.01 15.14 -21.01
C VAL A 124 1.25 14.60 -22.41
N ASN A 125 0.29 13.86 -22.95
CA ASN A 125 0.27 13.51 -24.36
C ASN A 125 -0.26 14.68 -25.23
N HIS A 126 -0.34 14.47 -26.54
CA HIS A 126 -0.89 15.44 -27.50
C HIS A 126 -2.38 15.79 -27.28
N CYS A 127 -3.11 15.00 -26.50
CA CYS A 127 -4.50 15.24 -26.11
C CYS A 127 -4.63 15.97 -24.75
N LEU A 128 -3.51 16.41 -24.15
CA LEU A 128 -3.44 16.99 -22.81
C LEU A 128 -3.88 16.02 -21.69
N GLU A 129 -3.85 14.72 -21.95
CA GLU A 129 -4.04 13.71 -20.91
C GLU A 129 -2.73 13.53 -20.15
N ARG A 130 -2.82 13.51 -18.81
CA ARG A 130 -1.67 13.35 -17.93
C ARG A 130 -1.05 11.97 -18.09
N LEU A 131 0.23 11.92 -18.44
CA LEU A 131 1.03 10.69 -18.51
C LEU A 131 1.77 10.43 -17.19
N ARG A 132 2.55 11.42 -16.75
CA ARG A 132 3.25 11.45 -15.45
C ARG A 132 3.35 12.89 -14.98
N GLY A 133 3.74 13.11 -13.74
CA GLY A 133 3.89 14.47 -13.20
C GLY A 133 4.72 14.47 -11.94
N GLU A 134 5.17 15.65 -11.52
CA GLU A 134 5.71 15.80 -10.18
C GLU A 134 4.67 15.34 -9.13
N PRO A 135 5.11 14.79 -7.99
CA PRO A 135 4.20 14.35 -6.93
C PRO A 135 3.24 15.46 -6.49
N SER A 136 2.04 15.11 -6.00
CA SER A 136 1.01 16.09 -5.60
C SER A 136 1.43 17.04 -4.48
N TRP A 137 2.36 16.60 -3.65
CA TRP A 137 2.94 17.41 -2.60
C TRP A 137 3.97 18.43 -3.09
N VAL A 138 4.43 18.35 -4.34
CA VAL A 138 5.29 19.38 -4.94
C VAL A 138 4.43 20.60 -5.19
N ARG A 139 4.54 21.59 -4.30
CA ARG A 139 3.83 22.88 -4.37
C ARG A 139 4.86 24.00 -4.31
N ARG A 140 5.48 24.28 -5.45
CA ARG A 140 6.55 25.30 -5.53
C ARG A 140 5.96 26.68 -5.39
N THR A 141 6.54 27.48 -4.52
CA THR A 141 6.27 28.91 -4.41
C THR A 141 7.58 29.66 -4.47
N PHE A 142 7.58 30.90 -4.94
CA PHE A 142 8.73 31.79 -4.80
C PHE A 142 8.28 33.22 -4.59
N ASP A 143 9.12 34.01 -3.92
CA ASP A 143 8.82 35.37 -3.56
C ASP A 143 9.53 36.36 -4.49
N ILE A 144 8.75 37.22 -5.13
CA ILE A 144 9.23 38.36 -5.91
C ILE A 144 9.36 39.56 -4.97
N PRO A 145 10.55 40.14 -4.77
CA PRO A 145 10.70 41.35 -3.96
C PRO A 145 9.92 42.54 -4.57
N LEU A 146 9.08 43.22 -3.79
CA LEU A 146 8.32 44.40 -4.25
C LEU A 146 9.19 45.63 -4.49
N SER A 147 10.48 45.55 -4.14
CA SER A 147 11.51 46.53 -4.49
C SER A 147 11.91 46.49 -5.96
N LEU A 148 11.54 45.43 -6.70
CA LEU A 148 11.75 45.35 -8.15
C LEU A 148 10.87 46.36 -8.89
N LYS A 149 11.42 46.88 -9.99
CA LYS A 149 10.72 47.85 -10.85
C LYS A 149 9.60 47.17 -11.64
N ASP A 150 8.59 47.94 -12.01
CA ASP A 150 7.55 47.49 -12.94
C ASP A 150 8.16 47.01 -14.28
N GLY A 151 7.68 45.90 -14.80
CA GLY A 151 8.22 45.22 -15.98
C GLY A 151 9.56 44.51 -15.76
N SER A 152 9.91 44.18 -14.51
CA SER A 152 11.11 43.37 -14.23
C SER A 152 10.94 41.92 -14.69
N VAL A 153 12.06 41.29 -15.08
CA VAL A 153 12.11 39.90 -15.52
C VAL A 153 12.53 39.02 -14.34
N VAL A 154 11.74 37.98 -14.07
CA VAL A 154 12.02 36.96 -13.06
C VAL A 154 12.29 35.65 -13.77
N CYS A 155 13.53 35.15 -13.68
CA CYS A 155 13.91 33.86 -14.22
C CYS A 155 13.81 32.78 -13.15
N VAL A 156 12.97 31.78 -13.37
CA VAL A 156 12.77 30.63 -12.47
C VAL A 156 13.43 29.42 -13.12
N CYS A 157 14.48 28.92 -12.49
CA CYS A 157 15.23 27.74 -12.91
C CYS A 157 14.92 26.61 -11.93
N ASP A 158 14.00 25.73 -12.31
CA ASP A 158 13.57 24.61 -11.49
C ASP A 158 14.27 23.31 -11.93
N THR A 159 14.54 22.44 -10.96
CA THR A 159 14.91 21.04 -11.19
C THR A 159 13.66 20.16 -11.14
N TRP A 160 13.39 19.36 -12.17
CA TRP A 160 12.30 18.38 -12.19
C TRP A 160 12.37 17.43 -10.98
N GLN A 161 11.26 17.26 -10.25
CA GLN A 161 11.16 16.24 -9.20
C GLN A 161 10.62 14.94 -9.75
N ASP A 162 11.53 14.00 -9.99
CA ASP A 162 11.17 12.64 -10.39
C ASP A 162 10.53 11.89 -9.21
N PRO A 163 9.24 11.49 -9.30
CA PRO A 163 8.60 10.70 -8.26
C PRO A 163 9.35 9.39 -7.95
N SER A 164 10.08 8.85 -8.93
CA SER A 164 10.89 7.63 -8.78
C SER A 164 12.25 7.87 -8.11
N GLY A 165 12.64 9.13 -7.89
CA GLY A 165 13.87 9.45 -7.17
C GLY A 165 13.77 9.04 -5.70
N GLU A 166 14.86 8.53 -5.13
CA GLU A 166 15.00 8.35 -3.67
C GLU A 166 14.48 9.58 -2.88
N PRO A 167 14.78 10.82 -3.29
CA PRO A 167 14.31 11.97 -2.54
C PRO A 167 12.80 12.06 -2.32
N CYS A 168 12.01 11.59 -3.29
CA CYS A 168 10.56 11.58 -3.18
C CYS A 168 10.05 10.51 -2.21
N VAL A 169 10.70 9.34 -2.16
CA VAL A 169 10.40 8.24 -1.22
C VAL A 169 10.63 8.67 0.23
N LEU A 170 11.73 9.40 0.47
CA LEU A 170 12.11 9.91 1.78
C LEU A 170 11.19 11.02 2.32
N ARG A 171 10.14 11.40 1.57
CA ARG A 171 9.19 12.43 1.96
C ARG A 171 7.89 11.90 2.58
N SER A 172 7.78 10.58 2.71
CA SER A 172 6.62 9.91 3.30
C SER A 172 6.53 10.08 4.82
N ALA A 173 5.35 9.79 5.39
CA ALA A 173 5.02 9.85 6.81
C ALA A 173 6.03 9.09 7.67
N MET A 174 6.53 7.97 7.15
CA MET A 174 7.60 7.18 7.76
C MET A 174 8.83 8.03 8.07
N PHE A 175 9.23 8.92 7.17
CA PHE A 175 10.39 9.78 7.38
C PHE A 175 10.05 11.09 8.08
N THR A 176 8.91 11.70 7.75
CA THR A 176 8.52 13.02 8.27
C THR A 176 8.09 12.98 9.74
N SER A 177 7.38 11.92 10.12
CA SER A 177 6.77 11.79 11.44
C SER A 177 7.58 10.91 12.38
N VAL A 178 8.49 10.09 11.82
CA VAL A 178 9.25 9.10 12.60
C VAL A 178 10.76 9.25 12.42
N VAL A 179 11.34 8.83 11.29
CA VAL A 179 12.81 8.69 11.16
C VAL A 179 13.55 10.02 11.34
N PHE A 180 13.09 11.10 10.71
CA PHE A 180 13.71 12.42 10.81
C PHE A 180 12.95 13.38 11.76
N ARG A 181 12.04 12.85 12.58
CA ARG A 181 11.15 13.64 13.44
C ARG A 181 11.91 14.60 14.36
N ASP A 182 12.93 14.11 15.05
CA ASP A 182 13.67 14.90 16.04
C ASP A 182 14.57 15.95 15.39
N ALA A 183 15.17 15.62 14.24
CA ALA A 183 15.90 16.57 13.42
C ALA A 183 14.98 17.73 12.98
N LEU A 184 13.78 17.41 12.49
CA LEU A 184 12.78 18.38 12.08
C LEU A 184 12.27 19.25 13.24
N ARG A 185 11.96 18.64 14.40
CA ARG A 185 11.53 19.39 15.60
C ARG A 185 12.63 20.32 16.11
N GLY A 186 13.87 19.85 16.15
CA GLY A 186 15.02 20.66 16.58
C GLY A 186 15.27 21.85 15.67
N LEU A 187 15.22 21.64 14.35
CA LEU A 187 15.31 22.71 13.35
C LEU A 187 14.19 23.74 13.53
N ARG A 188 12.93 23.29 13.66
CA ARG A 188 11.78 24.18 13.87
C ARG A 188 11.92 25.02 15.13
N ALA A 189 12.28 24.41 16.27
CA ALA A 189 12.41 25.13 17.54
C ALA A 189 13.54 26.16 17.54
N ARG A 190 14.70 25.83 16.94
CA ARG A 190 15.84 26.75 16.83
C ARG A 190 15.49 27.99 16.02
N TRP A 191 14.73 27.82 14.93
CA TRP A 191 14.45 28.89 13.98
C TRP A 191 13.19 29.71 14.32
N THR A 192 12.18 29.14 14.97
CA THR A 192 11.07 29.92 15.56
C THR A 192 11.57 30.83 16.69
N ALA A 193 12.56 30.39 17.47
CA ALA A 193 13.16 31.17 18.55
C ALA A 193 14.11 32.28 18.06
N ALA A 194 14.80 32.09 16.92
CA ALA A 194 15.79 33.04 16.42
C ALA A 194 15.18 34.34 15.84
N GLY A 195 13.87 34.35 15.57
CA GLY A 195 13.26 35.31 14.65
C GLY A 195 13.83 35.10 13.24
N SER A 196 13.04 35.34 12.20
CA SER A 196 13.57 35.39 10.84
C SER A 196 14.59 36.53 10.75
N ARG A 197 15.87 36.28 11.07
CA ARG A 197 16.95 37.22 10.78
C ARG A 197 17.09 37.19 9.26
N PRO A 198 16.71 38.26 8.54
CA PRO A 198 17.00 38.31 7.12
C PRO A 198 18.51 38.14 6.95
N ALA A 199 18.90 37.33 5.98
CA ALA A 199 20.31 37.20 5.61
C ALA A 199 20.92 38.60 5.50
N LYS A 200 22.13 38.80 6.02
CA LYS A 200 22.90 40.03 5.84
C LYS A 200 23.13 40.25 4.35
N VAL A 201 22.18 40.90 3.68
CA VAL A 201 22.40 41.47 2.36
C VAL A 201 23.26 42.70 2.60
N GLU A 202 24.58 42.56 2.50
CA GLU A 202 25.46 43.73 2.54
C GLU A 202 24.97 44.75 1.49
N ALA A 203 24.71 45.97 1.94
CA ALA A 203 24.36 47.07 1.07
C ALA A 203 25.57 47.33 0.15
N ALA A 204 25.41 47.08 -1.14
CA ALA A 204 26.48 47.32 -2.10
C ALA A 204 26.72 48.84 -2.22
N ALA A 205 27.98 49.21 -2.39
CA ALA A 205 28.37 50.56 -2.78
C ALA A 205 27.61 50.99 -4.05
N ALA A 206 27.14 52.24 -4.07
CA ALA A 206 26.37 52.81 -5.17
C ALA A 206 27.18 52.77 -6.48
N GLY A 207 26.74 52.00 -7.48
CA GLY A 207 27.29 52.09 -8.84
C GLY A 207 27.17 50.85 -9.74
N GLU A 208 27.19 49.63 -9.20
CA GLU A 208 27.08 48.39 -10.01
C GLU A 208 25.66 47.81 -9.97
N VAL A 209 25.10 47.53 -11.14
CA VAL A 209 23.85 46.78 -11.28
C VAL A 209 24.15 45.31 -10.94
N LYS A 210 23.84 44.88 -9.71
CA LYS A 210 24.01 43.48 -9.27
C LYS A 210 22.68 42.73 -9.39
N ASN A 211 22.71 41.58 -10.05
CA ASN A 211 21.54 40.69 -10.15
C ASN A 211 21.33 39.99 -8.81
N LEU A 212 20.08 39.84 -8.39
CA LEU A 212 19.73 39.09 -7.18
C LEU A 212 19.43 37.64 -7.59
N VAL A 213 20.16 36.69 -6.99
CA VAL A 213 20.00 35.25 -7.21
C VAL A 213 19.59 34.61 -5.89
N SER A 214 18.44 33.93 -5.90
CA SER A 214 17.94 33.14 -4.78
C SER A 214 18.28 31.67 -5.00
N PHE A 215 19.19 31.13 -4.21
CA PHE A 215 19.56 29.71 -4.24
C PHE A 215 18.70 28.92 -3.27
N ARG A 216 18.09 27.84 -3.75
CA ARG A 216 17.14 27.05 -2.98
C ARG A 216 17.40 25.56 -3.11
N VAL A 217 17.49 24.86 -1.99
CA VAL A 217 17.68 23.40 -1.96
C VAL A 217 16.91 22.77 -0.81
N ARG A 218 16.41 21.55 -1.00
CA ARG A 218 15.77 20.76 0.05
C ARG A 218 16.78 19.76 0.59
N ASN A 219 16.88 19.66 1.91
CA ASN A 219 17.69 18.65 2.57
C ASN A 219 17.03 18.23 3.89
N TRP A 220 16.80 16.92 4.04
CA TRP A 220 16.12 16.31 5.17
C TRP A 220 16.98 15.33 5.96
N GLN A 221 18.05 14.80 5.37
CA GLN A 221 19.00 13.94 6.08
C GLN A 221 19.98 14.84 6.84
N LEU A 222 19.45 15.56 7.83
CA LEU A 222 20.21 16.43 8.70
C LEU A 222 20.15 15.88 10.12
N ASN A 223 21.29 15.75 10.77
CA ASN A 223 21.36 15.47 12.19
C ASN A 223 21.02 16.72 13.01
N LYS A 224 20.65 16.50 14.27
CA LYS A 224 20.36 17.59 15.21
C LYS A 224 21.53 18.58 15.26
N GLY A 225 21.24 19.86 15.02
CA GLY A 225 22.22 20.95 15.07
C GLY A 225 22.90 21.29 13.74
N GLN A 226 22.71 20.48 12.69
CA GLN A 226 23.29 20.76 11.36
C GLN A 226 22.54 21.86 10.60
N SER A 227 23.30 22.65 9.82
CA SER A 227 22.79 23.67 8.89
C SER A 227 23.33 23.42 7.47
N VAL A 228 22.61 23.92 6.46
CA VAL A 228 23.06 23.88 5.06
C VAL A 228 23.76 25.19 4.70
N PHE A 229 24.83 25.08 3.93
CA PHE A 229 25.66 26.18 3.45
C PHE A 229 25.82 26.12 1.93
N LEU A 230 26.09 27.26 1.32
CA LEU A 230 26.39 27.42 -0.10
C LEU A 230 27.85 27.88 -0.28
N LEU A 231 28.56 27.27 -1.22
CA LEU A 231 29.90 27.69 -1.65
C LEU A 231 30.10 27.51 -3.15
N GLY A 232 31.02 28.25 -3.74
CA GLY A 232 31.28 28.18 -5.18
C GLY A 232 32.50 28.98 -5.62
N GLY A 233 32.76 28.99 -6.92
CA GLY A 233 34.00 29.54 -7.48
C GLY A 233 34.08 31.08 -7.54
N SER A 234 32.94 31.78 -7.49
CA SER A 234 32.92 33.25 -7.52
C SER A 234 33.32 33.85 -6.17
N ARG A 235 33.72 35.13 -6.20
CA ARG A 235 34.08 35.89 -4.99
C ARG A 235 32.93 35.92 -3.97
N GLU A 236 31.71 36.12 -4.46
CA GLU A 236 30.49 36.20 -3.66
C GLU A 236 30.11 34.86 -3.01
N LEU A 237 30.60 33.74 -3.56
CA LEU A 237 30.36 32.38 -3.04
C LEU A 237 31.57 31.79 -2.30
N GLY A 238 32.55 32.62 -1.97
CA GLY A 238 33.68 32.23 -1.12
C GLY A 238 34.84 31.52 -1.82
N GLN A 239 34.85 31.42 -3.15
CA GLN A 239 35.94 30.83 -3.94
C GLN A 239 36.34 29.40 -3.50
N TRP A 240 35.36 28.55 -3.24
CA TRP A 240 35.50 27.19 -2.74
C TRP A 240 36.13 27.06 -1.33
N GLU A 241 36.30 28.15 -0.60
CA GLU A 241 36.82 28.12 0.77
C GLU A 241 35.68 27.86 1.77
N GLU A 242 35.73 26.73 2.48
CA GLU A 242 34.68 26.35 3.44
C GLU A 242 34.47 27.37 4.57
N SER A 243 35.51 28.09 4.98
CA SER A 243 35.44 29.14 6.01
C SER A 243 34.56 30.33 5.59
N LYS A 244 34.39 30.51 4.27
CA LYS A 244 33.62 31.59 3.64
C LYS A 244 32.26 31.11 3.11
N ALA A 245 31.89 29.86 3.35
CA ALA A 245 30.62 29.31 2.92
C ALA A 245 29.44 30.08 3.55
N LEU A 246 28.42 30.36 2.76
CA LEU A 246 27.26 31.15 3.17
C LEU A 246 26.24 30.25 3.87
N GLU A 247 25.92 30.52 5.13
CA GLU A 247 24.85 29.80 5.84
C GLU A 247 23.50 30.11 5.19
N MET A 248 22.73 29.06 4.90
CA MET A 248 21.39 29.18 4.34
C MET A 248 20.35 29.28 5.45
N THR A 249 19.25 29.96 5.15
CA THR A 249 18.09 30.07 6.04
C THR A 249 17.06 29.02 5.68
N LEU A 250 16.54 28.29 6.67
CA LEU A 250 15.44 27.35 6.45
C LEU A 250 14.10 28.09 6.41
N GLU A 251 13.47 28.12 5.24
CA GLU A 251 12.08 28.56 5.08
C GLU A 251 11.17 27.34 5.24
N LEU A 252 10.46 27.28 6.36
CA LEU A 252 9.38 26.29 6.53
C LEU A 252 8.21 26.73 5.66
N GLY A 253 7.76 25.84 4.77
CA GLY A 253 6.61 26.11 3.91
C GLY A 253 5.29 26.13 4.67
N ALA A 254 4.17 26.16 3.94
CA ALA A 254 2.85 25.86 4.48
C ALA A 254 2.84 24.50 5.21
N ARG A 255 1.76 24.18 5.94
CA ARG A 255 1.64 22.96 6.78
C ARG A 255 2.05 21.65 6.08
N ASP A 256 2.03 21.62 4.75
CA ASP A 256 2.19 20.44 3.91
C ASP A 256 3.62 20.24 3.33
N ASP A 257 4.58 21.15 3.59
CA ASP A 257 6.01 20.89 3.35
C ASP A 257 6.76 20.66 4.66
N PRO A 258 6.85 19.40 5.14
CA PRO A 258 7.39 19.11 6.47
C PRO A 258 8.89 19.45 6.60
N TYR A 259 9.63 19.46 5.49
CA TYR A 259 11.08 19.67 5.45
C TYR A 259 11.47 21.12 5.20
N GLY A 260 10.61 21.89 4.51
CA GLY A 260 10.93 23.25 4.11
C GLY A 260 12.03 23.32 3.05
N THR A 261 12.41 24.55 2.71
CA THR A 261 13.42 24.85 1.69
C THR A 261 14.53 25.69 2.30
N TRP A 262 15.78 25.26 2.14
CA TRP A 262 16.93 26.07 2.50
C TRP A 262 17.15 27.12 1.42
N ARG A 263 17.23 28.40 1.82
CA ARG A 263 17.36 29.54 0.92
C ARG A 263 18.52 30.43 1.33
N VAL A 264 19.24 30.95 0.33
CA VAL A 264 20.10 32.13 0.50
C VAL A 264 20.01 33.03 -0.72
N ASP A 265 19.91 34.34 -0.49
CA ASP A 265 19.84 35.34 -1.55
C ASP A 265 21.21 36.03 -1.68
N VAL A 266 21.79 35.99 -2.88
CA VAL A 266 23.14 36.50 -3.17
C VAL A 266 23.06 37.53 -4.30
N ARG A 267 23.71 38.69 -4.11
CA ARG A 267 23.86 39.70 -5.16
C ARG A 267 25.11 39.42 -5.97
N MET A 268 24.96 39.08 -7.24
CA MET A 268 26.06 38.66 -8.11
C MET A 268 26.27 39.61 -9.30
N PRO A 269 27.52 39.91 -9.67
CA PRO A 269 27.85 40.58 -10.93
C PRO A 269 27.39 39.79 -12.16
N VAL A 270 27.08 40.49 -13.26
CA VAL A 270 26.60 39.88 -14.52
C VAL A 270 27.64 38.93 -15.13
N ASP A 271 28.92 39.27 -15.05
CA ASP A 271 30.04 38.50 -15.59
C ASP A 271 30.28 37.19 -14.84
N GLN A 272 29.87 37.12 -13.56
CA GLN A 272 29.94 35.92 -12.72
C GLN A 272 28.75 34.97 -12.96
N ILE A 273 27.75 35.37 -13.77
CA ILE A 273 26.64 34.49 -14.16
C ILE A 273 27.17 33.37 -15.06
N GLY A 274 26.87 32.13 -14.64
CA GLY A 274 27.44 30.92 -15.20
C GLY A 274 28.60 30.34 -14.40
N GLY A 275 28.86 30.83 -13.19
CA GLY A 275 29.78 30.21 -12.24
C GLY A 275 29.24 28.90 -11.64
N SER A 276 30.16 28.12 -11.08
CA SER A 276 29.87 26.79 -10.49
C SER A 276 29.82 26.84 -8.97
N TYR A 277 28.94 26.03 -8.37
CA TYR A 277 28.69 25.99 -6.92
C TYR A 277 28.27 24.60 -6.43
N LYS A 278 28.30 24.41 -5.11
CA LYS A 278 27.81 23.22 -4.39
C LYS A 278 27.20 23.61 -3.04
N TYR A 279 26.45 22.68 -2.48
CA TYR A 279 25.95 22.75 -1.11
C TYR A 279 26.86 21.97 -0.14
N LEU A 280 26.83 22.36 1.12
CA LEU A 280 27.63 21.78 2.20
C LEU A 280 26.79 21.70 3.46
N VAL A 281 26.81 20.57 4.17
CA VAL A 281 26.18 20.42 5.49
C VAL A 281 27.25 20.55 6.57
N LYS A 282 27.03 21.37 7.59
CA LYS A 282 27.96 21.49 8.73
C LYS A 282 27.24 21.30 10.06
N GLY A 283 27.86 20.53 10.95
CA GLY A 283 27.48 20.42 12.36
C GLY A 283 28.22 21.42 13.25
N GLU A 284 27.93 21.37 14.55
CA GLU A 284 28.61 22.18 15.57
C GLU A 284 30.09 21.79 15.75
N ASP A 285 30.47 20.59 15.34
CA ASP A 285 31.84 20.06 15.36
C ASP A 285 32.73 20.62 14.22
N GLY A 286 32.15 21.42 13.31
CA GLY A 286 32.84 22.05 12.20
C GLY A 286 33.15 21.11 11.02
N LYS A 287 32.79 19.83 11.07
CA LYS A 287 32.99 18.90 9.95
C LYS A 287 31.94 19.14 8.88
N GLY A 288 32.40 19.46 7.67
CA GLY A 288 31.56 19.70 6.51
C GLY A 288 31.37 18.44 5.66
N LEU A 289 30.12 18.09 5.32
CA LEU A 289 29.78 17.11 4.30
C LEU A 289 29.41 17.84 3.00
N LEU A 290 30.31 17.81 2.02
CA LEU A 290 30.12 18.45 0.72
C LEU A 290 29.19 17.61 -0.16
N GLU A 291 28.31 18.27 -0.91
CA GLU A 291 27.41 17.61 -1.86
C GLU A 291 28.15 16.78 -2.93
N ARG A 292 27.65 15.57 -3.21
CA ARG A 292 28.19 14.64 -4.22
C ARG A 292 27.87 15.08 -5.66
N GLY A 293 28.67 14.57 -6.60
CA GLY A 293 28.45 14.69 -8.03
C GLY A 293 29.06 15.94 -8.64
N LYS A 294 28.71 16.18 -9.91
CA LYS A 294 29.15 17.35 -10.71
C LYS A 294 28.76 18.67 -10.03
N CYS A 295 29.60 19.69 -10.19
CA CYS A 295 29.27 21.03 -9.71
C CYS A 295 28.00 21.55 -10.40
N ARG A 296 27.15 22.25 -9.66
CA ARG A 296 25.97 22.93 -10.20
C ARG A 296 26.40 24.22 -10.87
N ARG A 297 25.67 24.67 -11.89
CA ARG A 297 26.01 25.87 -12.66
C ARG A 297 24.80 26.80 -12.81
N LEU A 298 25.04 28.10 -12.64
CA LEU A 298 24.02 29.14 -12.90
C LEU A 298 23.68 29.21 -14.40
N ALA A 299 22.39 29.38 -14.74
CA ALA A 299 21.94 29.37 -16.13
C ALA A 299 22.28 30.69 -16.88
N GLY A 300 23.45 30.75 -17.53
CA GLY A 300 24.00 32.03 -18.00
C GLY A 300 23.48 32.61 -19.32
N GLY A 301 22.83 31.85 -20.21
CA GLY A 301 22.50 32.30 -21.56
C GLY A 301 21.44 33.43 -21.63
N GLU A 302 20.27 33.20 -21.05
CA GLU A 302 19.16 34.19 -21.06
C GLU A 302 19.35 35.30 -20.02
N MET A 303 20.07 35.00 -18.94
CA MET A 303 20.37 35.97 -17.89
C MET A 303 21.28 37.08 -18.41
N LYS A 304 22.28 36.74 -19.25
CA LYS A 304 23.19 37.74 -19.85
C LYS A 304 22.48 38.70 -20.81
N GLN A 305 21.44 38.25 -21.53
CA GLN A 305 20.70 39.11 -22.47
C GLN A 305 19.84 40.16 -21.78
N ASN A 306 19.35 39.88 -20.56
CA ASN A 306 18.45 40.77 -19.82
C ASN A 306 19.14 41.55 -18.68
N ALA A 307 20.36 41.13 -18.29
CA ALA A 307 21.13 41.74 -17.22
C ALA A 307 21.52 43.21 -17.48
N ASP A 308 21.74 43.60 -18.74
CA ASP A 308 22.10 44.97 -19.13
C ASP A 308 21.03 46.02 -18.78
N SER A 309 19.81 45.60 -18.44
CA SER A 309 18.70 46.48 -18.09
C SER A 309 18.53 46.74 -16.58
N GLY A 310 19.24 46.01 -15.72
CA GLY A 310 19.12 46.10 -14.25
C GLY A 310 17.77 45.71 -13.67
N LYS A 311 17.08 44.80 -14.35
CA LYS A 311 15.71 44.36 -14.05
C LYS A 311 15.58 42.85 -13.79
N LEU A 312 16.67 42.14 -13.47
CA LEU A 312 16.70 40.68 -13.42
C LEU A 312 16.76 40.13 -11.98
N PHE A 313 15.77 39.31 -11.62
CA PHE A 313 15.77 38.47 -10.42
C PHE A 313 15.76 37.00 -10.83
N THR A 314 16.57 36.17 -10.19
CA THR A 314 16.66 34.74 -10.51
C THR A 314 16.35 33.89 -9.30
N VAL A 315 15.49 32.89 -9.47
CA VAL A 315 15.21 31.83 -8.50
C VAL A 315 15.80 30.54 -9.06
N HIS A 316 16.76 29.95 -8.34
CA HIS A 316 17.32 28.63 -8.61
C HIS A 316 16.79 27.65 -7.57
N ASP A 317 15.81 26.83 -7.95
CA ASP A 317 15.32 25.72 -7.14
C ASP A 317 16.01 24.43 -7.58
N ASP A 318 17.10 24.12 -6.88
CA ASP A 318 18.03 23.04 -7.18
C ASP A 318 17.50 21.64 -6.83
N GLY A 319 16.24 21.54 -6.39
CA GLY A 319 15.61 20.29 -5.97
C GLY A 319 16.14 19.84 -4.60
N HIS A 320 16.98 18.82 -4.61
CA HIS A 320 17.47 18.13 -3.40
C HIS A 320 18.99 18.16 -3.26
N PHE A 321 19.46 18.14 -2.03
CA PHE A 321 20.87 17.91 -1.70
C PHE A 321 21.26 16.49 -2.11
N ARG A 322 22.38 16.35 -2.84
CA ARG A 322 22.91 15.05 -3.30
C ARG A 322 23.85 14.44 -2.25
N HIS A 323 23.35 13.47 -1.49
CA HIS A 323 24.08 12.73 -0.45
C HIS A 323 25.01 11.66 -1.02
N ASP A 324 25.99 11.23 -0.21
CA ASP A 324 26.96 10.20 -0.60
C ASP A 324 26.39 8.78 -0.55
N GLN A 325 25.45 8.54 0.36
CA GLN A 325 24.80 7.25 0.57
C GLN A 325 23.28 7.41 0.61
N HIS A 326 22.59 6.38 0.11
CA HIS A 326 21.15 6.29 0.24
C HIS A 326 20.76 5.90 1.67
N TRP A 327 19.64 6.41 2.18
CA TRP A 327 19.15 5.98 3.49
C TRP A 327 18.68 4.52 3.42
N LYS A 328 19.05 3.68 4.39
CA LYS A 328 18.59 2.30 4.46
C LYS A 328 18.11 1.98 5.87
N GLY A 329 17.09 1.13 6.00
CA GLY A 329 16.54 0.70 7.28
C GLY A 329 16.48 -0.81 7.43
N ALA A 330 16.43 -1.26 8.68
CA ALA A 330 16.09 -2.62 9.08
C ALA A 330 14.83 -2.66 9.97
N GLY A 331 14.12 -3.79 9.98
CA GLY A 331 12.91 -3.96 10.76
C GLY A 331 12.43 -5.39 10.97
N ILE A 332 11.32 -5.50 11.69
CA ILE A 332 10.68 -6.77 12.08
C ILE A 332 9.29 -6.88 11.46
N ALA A 333 8.94 -8.04 10.91
CA ALA A 333 7.56 -8.39 10.59
C ALA A 333 6.97 -9.29 11.69
N VAL A 334 5.78 -8.96 12.21
CA VAL A 334 5.11 -9.80 13.20
C VAL A 334 3.58 -9.59 13.17
N PRO A 335 2.78 -10.66 13.18
CA PRO A 335 1.35 -10.53 13.48
C PRO A 335 1.13 -10.07 14.93
N VAL A 336 0.24 -9.12 15.17
CA VAL A 336 -0.04 -8.67 16.56
C VAL A 336 -0.52 -9.84 17.43
N PHE A 337 -1.40 -10.70 16.88
CA PHE A 337 -1.98 -11.83 17.60
C PHE A 337 -0.92 -12.83 18.08
N SER A 338 0.22 -12.94 17.39
CA SER A 338 1.25 -13.92 17.72
C SER A 338 2.17 -13.45 18.84
N LEU A 339 2.14 -12.17 19.24
CA LEU A 339 2.94 -11.71 20.37
C LEU A 339 2.48 -12.41 21.65
N ARG A 340 3.46 -12.82 22.47
CA ARG A 340 3.20 -13.34 23.82
C ARG A 340 3.67 -12.30 24.82
N SER A 341 2.82 -11.98 25.78
CA SER A 341 3.16 -11.12 26.91
C SER A 341 2.56 -11.70 28.19
N LYS A 342 3.16 -11.34 29.32
CA LYS A 342 2.75 -11.77 30.67
C LYS A 342 1.41 -11.15 31.07
N ALA A 343 0.96 -10.11 30.37
CA ALA A 343 -0.27 -9.38 30.66
C ALA A 343 -1.44 -9.74 29.74
N SER A 344 -1.19 -10.21 28.52
CA SER A 344 -2.20 -10.39 27.48
C SER A 344 -3.13 -11.57 27.75
N VAL A 345 -4.39 -11.47 27.31
CA VAL A 345 -5.37 -12.56 27.44
C VAL A 345 -5.48 -13.32 26.11
N GLY A 346 -4.83 -14.48 26.02
CA GLY A 346 -4.96 -15.45 24.92
C GLY A 346 -4.21 -15.13 23.62
N CYS A 347 -3.99 -13.85 23.31
CA CYS A 347 -3.21 -13.41 22.15
C CYS A 347 -2.52 -12.07 22.43
N GLY A 348 -1.60 -11.68 21.55
CA GLY A 348 -0.98 -10.37 21.64
C GLY A 348 -1.98 -9.23 21.39
N GLU A 349 -1.80 -8.15 22.12
CA GLU A 349 -2.67 -6.96 22.17
C GLU A 349 -1.91 -5.73 21.67
N PHE A 350 -2.62 -4.65 21.32
CA PHE A 350 -1.96 -3.43 20.86
C PHE A 350 -0.94 -2.90 21.87
N SER A 351 -1.24 -2.99 23.17
CA SER A 351 -0.33 -2.54 24.22
C SER A 351 1.00 -3.28 24.25
N ASP A 352 1.03 -4.55 23.82
CA ASP A 352 2.24 -5.38 23.86
C ASP A 352 3.29 -4.92 22.84
N LEU A 353 2.86 -4.26 21.77
CA LEU A 353 3.74 -3.65 20.77
C LEU A 353 4.73 -2.65 21.39
N ARG A 354 4.43 -2.04 22.54
CA ARG A 354 5.36 -1.14 23.25
C ARG A 354 6.68 -1.83 23.58
N HIS A 355 6.62 -3.08 24.02
CA HIS A 355 7.81 -3.87 24.35
C HIS A 355 8.62 -4.22 23.10
N LEU A 356 7.94 -4.53 21.99
CA LEU A 356 8.60 -4.75 20.71
C LEU A 356 9.27 -3.47 20.18
N ILE A 357 8.61 -2.32 20.35
CA ILE A 357 9.17 -1.01 20.00
C ILE A 357 10.44 -0.73 20.82
N ASP A 358 10.44 -1.05 22.11
CA ASP A 358 11.63 -0.90 22.96
C ASP A 358 12.78 -1.79 22.48
N PHE A 359 12.50 -3.06 22.14
CA PHE A 359 13.49 -3.96 21.54
C PHE A 359 14.04 -3.44 20.20
N CYS A 360 13.17 -2.98 19.30
CA CYS A 360 13.57 -2.42 18.01
C CYS A 360 14.46 -1.18 18.17
N SER A 361 14.07 -0.28 19.08
CA SER A 361 14.85 0.94 19.39
C SER A 361 16.23 0.58 19.97
N ALA A 362 16.28 -0.36 20.92
CA ALA A 362 17.53 -0.82 21.51
C ALA A 362 18.46 -1.49 20.47
N SER A 363 17.88 -2.14 19.47
CA SER A 363 18.58 -2.85 18.39
C SER A 363 18.84 -2.00 17.14
N GLN A 364 18.59 -0.70 17.19
CA GLN A 364 18.79 0.27 16.10
C GLN A 364 17.94 0.02 14.84
N MET A 365 16.86 -0.75 14.95
CA MET A 365 15.88 -0.90 13.88
C MET A 365 15.00 0.35 13.75
N SER A 366 14.33 0.48 12.61
CA SER A 366 13.55 1.67 12.26
C SER A 366 12.08 1.38 11.97
N ILE A 367 11.68 0.11 11.79
CA ILE A 367 10.33 -0.23 11.32
C ILE A 367 9.81 -1.57 11.88
N ILE A 368 8.51 -1.63 12.18
CA ILE A 368 7.76 -2.83 12.52
C ILE A 368 6.63 -2.98 11.49
N GLN A 369 6.57 -4.11 10.80
CA GLN A 369 5.47 -4.49 9.92
C GLN A 369 4.47 -5.39 10.66
N LEU A 370 3.20 -5.04 10.58
CA LEU A 370 2.08 -5.81 11.12
C LEU A 370 1.26 -6.41 9.97
N LEU A 371 0.65 -7.57 10.23
CA LEU A 371 -0.44 -8.10 9.40
C LEU A 371 -1.70 -7.23 9.54
N PRO A 372 -2.75 -7.44 8.72
CA PRO A 372 -4.00 -6.70 8.87
C PRO A 372 -4.56 -6.85 10.30
N VAL A 373 -5.02 -5.73 10.87
CA VAL A 373 -5.55 -5.65 12.24
C VAL A 373 -7.06 -5.39 12.27
N ASN A 374 -7.70 -5.53 11.10
CA ASN A 374 -9.11 -5.25 10.90
C ASN A 374 -10.00 -6.33 11.51
N ASP A 375 -11.24 -5.98 11.83
CA ASP A 375 -12.23 -6.93 12.31
C ASP A 375 -12.55 -7.97 11.21
N THR A 376 -12.36 -9.25 11.52
CA THR A 376 -12.55 -10.42 10.64
C THR A 376 -13.68 -11.30 11.14
N SER A 377 -14.45 -10.85 12.15
CA SER A 377 -15.54 -11.60 12.76
C SER A 377 -16.72 -11.78 11.78
N VAL A 378 -16.55 -12.55 10.70
CA VAL A 378 -17.57 -12.79 9.67
C VAL A 378 -18.42 -13.99 10.06
N ASN A 379 -17.78 -15.09 10.48
CA ASN A 379 -18.39 -16.38 10.75
C ASN A 379 -18.63 -16.64 12.25
N ASP A 380 -18.05 -15.81 13.13
CA ASP A 380 -18.01 -15.99 14.59
C ASP A 380 -17.39 -17.33 15.04
N ASN A 381 -16.40 -17.82 14.28
CA ASN A 381 -15.68 -19.07 14.56
C ASN A 381 -14.19 -18.98 14.14
N TRP A 382 -13.44 -20.07 14.29
CA TRP A 382 -12.00 -20.13 13.98
C TRP A 382 -11.61 -19.73 12.55
N MET A 383 -12.52 -19.81 11.56
CA MET A 383 -12.26 -19.36 10.19
C MET A 383 -11.92 -17.86 10.13
N ASP A 384 -12.41 -17.09 11.09
CA ASP A 384 -12.15 -15.65 11.20
C ASP A 384 -10.73 -15.34 11.70
N SER A 385 -9.93 -16.35 12.05
CA SER A 385 -8.50 -16.17 12.33
C SER A 385 -7.70 -15.68 11.12
N TYR A 386 -8.23 -15.86 9.90
CA TYR A 386 -7.61 -15.40 8.65
C TYR A 386 -7.69 -13.86 8.52
N PRO A 387 -6.56 -13.13 8.61
CA PRO A 387 -6.57 -11.67 8.74
C PRO A 387 -6.98 -10.90 7.46
N TYR A 388 -7.03 -11.57 6.30
CA TYR A 388 -7.32 -10.93 5.02
C TYR A 388 -8.81 -10.96 4.62
N SER A 389 -9.66 -11.69 5.36
CA SER A 389 -11.12 -11.67 5.16
C SER A 389 -11.82 -10.79 6.19
N SER A 390 -11.74 -9.47 5.99
CA SER A 390 -12.29 -8.51 6.95
C SER A 390 -13.82 -8.41 6.85
N LEU A 391 -14.49 -8.43 8.01
CA LEU A 391 -15.86 -7.96 8.19
C LEU A 391 -15.98 -6.46 7.90
N SER A 392 -14.96 -5.68 8.28
CA SER A 392 -14.87 -4.27 7.89
C SER A 392 -13.44 -3.84 7.61
N ALA A 393 -13.24 -3.13 6.50
CA ALA A 393 -11.98 -2.49 6.13
C ALA A 393 -11.56 -1.33 7.05
N PHE A 394 -12.44 -0.86 7.96
CA PHE A 394 -12.18 0.28 8.85
C PHE A 394 -12.08 -0.11 10.33
N ALA A 395 -12.91 -1.05 10.78
CA ALA A 395 -12.97 -1.43 12.19
C ALA A 395 -11.74 -2.24 12.62
N LEU A 396 -11.27 -2.03 13.85
CA LEU A 396 -10.18 -2.78 14.46
C LEU A 396 -10.74 -4.07 15.09
N HIS A 397 -9.96 -5.16 15.06
CA HIS A 397 -10.41 -6.44 15.60
C HIS A 397 -10.59 -6.39 17.13
N PRO A 398 -11.75 -6.84 17.67
CA PRO A 398 -12.01 -6.93 19.12
C PRO A 398 -10.94 -7.68 19.93
N MET A 399 -10.27 -8.65 19.31
CA MET A 399 -9.24 -9.47 19.97
C MET A 399 -8.04 -8.67 20.47
N TYR A 400 -7.73 -7.52 19.88
CA TYR A 400 -6.53 -6.74 20.25
C TYR A 400 -6.73 -5.83 21.46
N ILE A 401 -7.92 -5.84 22.06
CA ILE A 401 -8.22 -5.00 23.22
C ILE A 401 -7.48 -5.49 24.47
N ASN A 402 -6.88 -4.55 25.19
CA ASN A 402 -6.35 -4.78 26.52
C ASN A 402 -7.43 -4.51 27.58
N LEU A 403 -7.96 -5.57 28.18
CA LEU A 403 -9.07 -5.51 29.13
C LEU A 403 -8.70 -4.77 30.42
N SER A 404 -7.47 -4.95 30.90
CA SER A 404 -6.97 -4.32 32.13
C SER A 404 -6.92 -2.80 32.03
N GLN A 405 -6.51 -2.27 30.87
CA GLN A 405 -6.51 -0.83 30.60
C GLN A 405 -7.93 -0.26 30.49
N VAL A 406 -8.89 -1.01 29.94
CA VAL A 406 -10.30 -0.58 29.90
C VAL A 406 -10.89 -0.57 31.31
N ALA A 407 -10.67 -1.63 32.08
CA ALA A 407 -11.10 -1.70 33.49
C ALA A 407 -10.51 -0.57 34.34
N GLY A 408 -9.28 -0.15 34.05
CA GLY A 408 -8.60 0.97 34.68
C GLY A 408 -9.02 2.36 34.19
N SER A 409 -9.80 2.48 33.10
CA SER A 409 -10.25 3.76 32.57
C SER A 409 -11.68 4.08 33.02
N GLY A 410 -11.88 5.15 33.77
CA GLY A 410 -13.21 5.60 34.22
C GLY A 410 -13.19 6.21 35.63
N SER A 411 -14.24 6.94 35.99
CA SER A 411 -14.34 7.67 37.26
C SER A 411 -14.33 6.72 38.47
N LYS A 412 -14.89 5.51 38.31
CA LYS A 412 -14.96 4.45 39.32
C LYS A 412 -13.67 3.65 39.50
N ALA A 413 -12.73 3.71 38.55
CA ALA A 413 -11.42 3.06 38.67
C ALA A 413 -10.54 3.72 39.76
N ALA A 414 -10.80 5.00 40.06
CA ALA A 414 -10.11 5.77 41.09
C ALA A 414 -10.64 5.55 42.52
N ALA A 415 -11.75 4.82 42.68
CA ALA A 415 -12.32 4.51 44.00
C ALA A 415 -11.77 3.15 44.50
N PRO A 416 -10.85 3.12 45.48
CA PRO A 416 -10.31 1.86 46.02
C PRO A 416 -11.40 1.19 46.87
N GLY A 417 -12.29 0.42 46.24
CA GLY A 417 -13.40 -0.22 46.95
C GLY A 417 -14.54 -0.78 46.10
N ASP A 418 -14.59 -0.56 44.78
CA ASP A 418 -15.66 -1.15 43.96
C ASP A 418 -15.48 -2.67 43.79
N SER A 419 -16.36 -3.44 44.45
CA SER A 419 -16.33 -4.91 44.44
C SER A 419 -16.55 -5.49 43.04
N LYS A 420 -17.23 -4.78 42.13
CA LYS A 420 -17.50 -5.24 40.76
C LYS A 420 -16.26 -5.16 39.88
N LEU A 421 -15.52 -4.04 39.92
CA LEU A 421 -14.27 -3.89 39.16
C LEU A 421 -13.19 -4.86 39.65
N ARG A 422 -13.12 -5.11 40.96
CA ARG A 422 -12.23 -6.15 41.51
C ARG A 422 -12.61 -7.56 41.02
N GLY A 423 -13.91 -7.86 40.95
CA GLY A 423 -14.41 -9.11 40.39
C GLY A 423 -14.00 -9.30 38.93
N ILE A 424 -14.13 -8.26 38.11
CA ILE A 424 -13.68 -8.26 36.71
C ILE A 424 -12.17 -8.44 36.61
N GLY A 425 -11.38 -7.79 37.46
CA GLY A 425 -9.92 -7.98 37.51
C GLY A 425 -9.52 -9.43 37.79
N ASN A 426 -10.22 -10.12 38.70
CA ASN A 426 -9.99 -11.55 38.95
C ASN A 426 -10.39 -12.43 37.76
N GLU A 427 -11.47 -12.08 37.05
CA GLU A 427 -11.91 -12.78 35.84
C GLU A 427 -10.89 -12.65 34.71
N ILE A 428 -10.37 -11.43 34.48
CA ILE A 428 -9.28 -11.18 33.52
C ILE A 428 -8.07 -12.05 33.86
N GLN A 429 -7.67 -12.10 35.14
CA GLN A 429 -6.56 -12.93 35.60
C GLN A 429 -6.80 -14.42 35.33
N ALA A 430 -8.00 -14.93 35.62
CA ALA A 430 -8.35 -16.33 35.39
C ALA A 430 -8.34 -16.68 33.89
N CYS A 431 -8.89 -15.81 33.04
CA CYS A 431 -8.85 -16.00 31.58
C CYS A 431 -7.41 -15.95 31.06
N ARG A 432 -6.56 -15.07 31.60
CA ARG A 432 -5.14 -15.00 31.23
C ARG A 432 -4.42 -16.31 31.48
N GLU A 433 -4.60 -16.90 32.65
CA GLU A 433 -3.99 -18.18 33.02
C GLU A 433 -4.54 -19.34 32.17
N ALA A 434 -5.84 -19.37 31.91
CA ALA A 434 -6.49 -20.42 31.14
C ALA A 434 -6.12 -20.40 29.64
N LEU A 435 -5.86 -19.21 29.08
CA LEU A 435 -5.59 -19.01 27.65
C LEU A 435 -4.09 -18.81 27.35
N ASP A 436 -3.19 -19.01 28.31
CA ASP A 436 -1.73 -19.00 28.06
C ASP A 436 -1.24 -20.32 27.45
N LEU A 437 -1.75 -20.63 26.26
CA LEU A 437 -1.47 -21.85 25.50
C LEU A 437 -0.32 -21.66 24.49
N PRO A 438 0.39 -22.75 24.09
CA PRO A 438 1.46 -22.69 23.09
C PRO A 438 1.02 -22.16 21.71
N SER A 439 -0.18 -22.53 21.27
CA SER A 439 -0.87 -21.97 20.11
C SER A 439 -2.07 -21.15 20.55
N MET A 440 -2.49 -20.20 19.72
CA MET A 440 -3.65 -19.38 20.02
C MET A 440 -4.95 -20.18 19.94
N ASP A 441 -5.76 -20.12 21.00
CA ASP A 441 -7.18 -20.49 20.97
C ASP A 441 -8.00 -19.26 20.56
N TYR A 442 -8.28 -19.12 19.27
CA TYR A 442 -9.00 -17.99 18.69
C TYR A 442 -10.39 -17.79 19.30
N GLU A 443 -11.21 -18.85 19.29
CA GLU A 443 -12.60 -18.79 19.75
C GLU A 443 -12.69 -18.49 21.25
N GLY A 444 -11.87 -19.20 22.05
CA GLY A 444 -11.78 -18.96 23.49
C GLY A 444 -11.34 -17.53 23.81
N THR A 445 -10.34 -17.02 23.09
CA THR A 445 -9.82 -15.66 23.28
C THR A 445 -10.85 -14.58 22.94
N VAL A 446 -11.46 -14.65 21.76
CA VAL A 446 -12.47 -13.67 21.33
C VAL A 446 -13.68 -13.69 22.26
N LYS A 447 -14.16 -14.89 22.63
CA LYS A 447 -15.27 -15.04 23.56
C LYS A 447 -14.99 -14.39 24.93
N ALA A 448 -13.86 -14.73 25.55
CA ALA A 448 -13.47 -14.18 26.85
C ALA A 448 -13.39 -12.64 26.82
N LYS A 449 -12.75 -12.08 25.78
CA LYS A 449 -12.62 -10.63 25.62
C LYS A 449 -13.97 -9.95 25.42
N GLN A 450 -14.83 -10.50 24.56
CA GLN A 450 -16.16 -9.92 24.34
C GLN A 450 -17.04 -9.95 25.61
N GLU A 451 -17.06 -11.06 26.34
CA GLU A 451 -17.86 -11.20 27.57
C GLU A 451 -17.42 -10.20 28.65
N ILE A 452 -16.11 -10.05 28.87
CA ILE A 452 -15.57 -9.09 29.84
C ILE A 452 -15.81 -7.65 29.38
N CYS A 453 -15.57 -7.32 28.10
CA CYS A 453 -15.82 -5.99 27.56
C CYS A 453 -17.30 -5.57 27.67
N LYS A 454 -18.24 -6.50 27.48
CA LYS A 454 -19.68 -6.21 27.67
C LYS A 454 -19.99 -5.81 29.11
N LYS A 455 -19.39 -6.49 30.10
CA LYS A 455 -19.53 -6.11 31.52
C LYS A 455 -18.96 -4.71 31.78
N LEU A 456 -17.80 -4.39 31.21
CA LEU A 456 -17.16 -3.09 31.34
C LEU A 456 -17.99 -1.96 30.69
N PHE A 457 -18.57 -2.20 29.52
CA PHE A 457 -19.46 -1.25 28.84
C PHE A 457 -20.60 -0.77 29.74
N PHE A 458 -21.33 -1.68 30.39
CA PHE A 458 -22.43 -1.30 31.29
C PHE A 458 -21.97 -0.54 32.54
N LEU A 459 -20.71 -0.67 32.94
CA LEU A 459 -20.14 0.07 34.08
C LEU A 459 -19.64 1.47 33.71
N GLN A 460 -19.19 1.66 32.46
CA GLN A 460 -18.41 2.81 32.01
C GLN A 460 -19.07 3.64 30.89
N LYS A 461 -20.22 3.23 30.33
CA LYS A 461 -20.87 3.96 29.22
C LYS A 461 -21.17 5.44 29.53
N ASP A 462 -21.52 5.76 30.78
CA ASP A 462 -21.78 7.13 31.23
C ASP A 462 -20.48 7.96 31.30
N ASP A 463 -19.36 7.32 31.68
CA ASP A 463 -18.04 7.95 31.69
C ASP A 463 -17.58 8.26 30.25
N CYS A 464 -17.84 7.36 29.29
CA CYS A 464 -17.55 7.60 27.87
C CYS A 464 -18.33 8.78 27.32
N TYR A 465 -19.62 8.91 27.66
CA TYR A 465 -20.42 10.07 27.25
C TYR A 465 -19.85 11.39 27.77
N ALA A 466 -19.23 11.39 28.95
CA ALA A 466 -18.60 12.57 29.55
C ALA A 466 -17.19 12.87 29.00
N ASP A 467 -16.56 11.94 28.27
CA ASP A 467 -15.20 12.08 27.74
C ASP A 467 -15.21 12.88 26.41
N PRO A 468 -14.57 14.07 26.34
CA PRO A 468 -14.51 14.85 25.11
C PRO A 468 -13.84 14.09 23.96
N SER A 469 -12.85 13.23 24.25
CA SER A 469 -12.16 12.44 23.23
C SER A 469 -13.05 11.36 22.61
N PHE A 470 -14.09 10.91 23.33
CA PHE A 470 -15.10 10.02 22.79
C PHE A 470 -16.01 10.73 21.79
N VAL A 471 -16.42 11.96 22.10
CA VAL A 471 -17.22 12.79 21.17
C VAL A 471 -16.44 13.09 19.89
N GLU A 472 -15.18 13.49 20.01
CA GLU A 472 -14.28 13.70 18.86
C GLU A 472 -14.09 12.42 18.04
N PHE A 473 -13.99 11.26 18.70
CA PHE A 473 -13.92 9.97 18.02
C PHE A 473 -15.19 9.66 17.23
N LEU A 474 -16.38 9.87 17.79
CA LEU A 474 -17.64 9.68 17.08
C LEU A 474 -17.75 10.62 15.88
N ASP A 475 -17.42 11.90 16.07
CA ASP A 475 -17.43 12.91 15.00
C ASP A 475 -16.49 12.54 13.85
N ALA A 476 -15.25 12.14 14.16
CA ALA A 476 -14.23 11.82 13.15
C ALA A 476 -14.46 10.48 12.42
N ASN A 477 -15.34 9.61 12.93
CA ASN A 477 -15.49 8.23 12.45
C ASN A 477 -16.93 7.85 12.08
N ALA A 478 -17.92 8.74 12.23
CA ALA A 478 -19.33 8.45 12.02
C ALA A 478 -19.63 7.77 10.66
N PHE A 479 -18.91 8.15 9.60
CA PHE A 479 -19.15 7.64 8.24
C PHE A 479 -19.01 6.12 8.10
N TRP A 480 -18.07 5.50 8.83
CA TRP A 480 -17.88 4.04 8.83
C TRP A 480 -18.39 3.39 10.13
N LEU A 481 -18.32 4.13 11.25
CA LEU A 481 -18.67 3.60 12.56
C LEU A 481 -20.17 3.34 12.71
N ALA A 482 -21.02 4.26 12.24
CA ALA A 482 -22.47 4.09 12.28
C ALA A 482 -22.95 2.86 11.49
N PRO A 483 -22.54 2.67 10.21
CA PRO A 483 -22.91 1.46 9.49
C PRO A 483 -22.29 0.19 10.09
N TYR A 484 -21.03 0.22 10.54
CA TYR A 484 -20.39 -0.94 11.20
C TYR A 484 -21.15 -1.36 12.46
N ALA A 485 -21.43 -0.43 13.37
CA ALA A 485 -22.12 -0.72 14.62
C ALA A 485 -23.56 -1.23 14.38
N THR A 486 -24.24 -0.67 13.37
CA THR A 486 -25.57 -1.14 12.96
C THR A 486 -25.51 -2.55 12.35
N PHE A 487 -24.52 -2.82 11.50
CA PHE A 487 -24.30 -4.13 10.90
C PHE A 487 -24.02 -5.18 11.97
N CYS A 488 -23.15 -4.90 12.94
CA CYS A 488 -22.86 -5.81 14.06
C CYS A 488 -24.12 -6.12 14.89
N ALA A 489 -24.98 -5.13 15.11
CA ALA A 489 -26.26 -5.34 15.79
C ALA A 489 -27.21 -6.21 14.97
N LEU A 490 -27.34 -5.97 13.65
CA LEU A 490 -28.15 -6.80 12.74
C LEU A 490 -27.63 -8.23 12.65
N LYS A 491 -26.32 -8.40 12.48
CA LYS A 491 -25.65 -9.70 12.51
C LYS A 491 -26.02 -10.48 13.77
N LYS A 492 -26.07 -9.82 14.93
CA LYS A 492 -26.46 -10.48 16.18
C LYS A 492 -27.94 -10.90 16.22
N VAL A 493 -28.82 -10.13 15.59
CA VAL A 493 -30.26 -10.43 15.49
C VAL A 493 -30.53 -11.59 14.54
N PHE A 494 -29.89 -11.58 13.36
CA PHE A 494 -30.07 -12.63 12.34
C PHE A 494 -29.23 -13.88 12.60
N GLY A 495 -28.14 -13.77 13.37
CA GLY A 495 -27.25 -14.88 13.72
C GLY A 495 -26.18 -15.18 12.67
N HIS A 496 -26.07 -14.39 11.60
CA HIS A 496 -25.06 -14.53 10.55
C HIS A 496 -24.79 -13.17 9.87
N SER A 497 -23.66 -13.07 9.17
CA SER A 497 -23.22 -11.87 8.43
C SER A 497 -23.75 -11.82 7.00
N ASP A 498 -24.29 -12.92 6.47
CA ASP A 498 -24.91 -12.92 5.14
C ASP A 498 -26.10 -11.96 5.09
N HIS A 499 -25.86 -10.78 4.52
CA HIS A 499 -26.86 -9.73 4.45
C HIS A 499 -27.86 -9.97 3.31
N SER A 500 -27.55 -10.85 2.34
CA SER A 500 -28.47 -11.15 1.24
C SER A 500 -29.79 -11.77 1.73
N SER A 501 -29.73 -12.51 2.84
CA SER A 501 -30.88 -13.14 3.50
C SER A 501 -31.59 -12.26 4.53
N TRP A 502 -31.18 -11.00 4.74
CA TRP A 502 -31.83 -10.05 5.67
C TRP A 502 -33.10 -9.38 5.10
N GLY A 503 -33.64 -9.87 3.98
CA GLY A 503 -34.87 -9.38 3.36
C GLY A 503 -34.77 -7.90 2.97
N SER A 504 -35.67 -7.06 3.50
CA SER A 504 -35.66 -5.61 3.20
C SER A 504 -34.42 -4.85 3.68
N MET A 505 -33.62 -5.46 4.56
CA MET A 505 -32.38 -4.90 5.10
C MET A 505 -31.14 -5.39 4.36
N LYS A 506 -31.31 -6.11 3.24
CA LYS A 506 -30.19 -6.68 2.47
C LYS A 506 -29.18 -5.66 1.95
N ASN A 507 -29.64 -4.45 1.66
CA ASN A 507 -28.78 -3.34 1.25
C ASN A 507 -28.93 -2.22 2.27
N ALA A 508 -27.81 -1.61 2.66
CA ALA A 508 -27.87 -0.45 3.53
C ALA A 508 -28.43 0.76 2.77
N SER A 509 -29.09 1.66 3.51
CA SER A 509 -29.35 3.03 3.08
C SER A 509 -29.06 3.97 4.25
N TYR A 510 -28.73 5.22 3.97
CA TYR A 510 -28.57 6.25 5.01
C TYR A 510 -29.79 6.31 5.92
N ALA A 511 -31.00 6.31 5.35
CA ALA A 511 -32.26 6.31 6.09
C ALA A 511 -32.42 5.08 7.00
N LEU A 512 -32.03 3.88 6.55
CA LEU A 512 -32.07 2.67 7.36
C LEU A 512 -31.15 2.79 8.58
N VAL A 513 -29.87 3.11 8.35
CA VAL A 513 -28.88 3.23 9.43
C VAL A 513 -29.28 4.32 10.41
N LYS A 514 -29.70 5.49 9.91
CA LYS A 514 -30.17 6.59 10.76
C LYS A 514 -31.32 6.16 11.66
N ARG A 515 -32.37 5.53 11.09
CA ARG A 515 -33.53 5.03 11.85
C ARG A 515 -33.14 4.03 12.94
N MET A 516 -32.13 3.20 12.68
CA MET A 516 -31.62 2.22 13.64
C MET A 516 -30.88 2.88 14.81
N VAL A 517 -30.17 3.97 14.56
CA VAL A 517 -29.40 4.71 15.57
C VAL A 517 -30.30 5.68 16.37
N THR A 518 -31.23 6.39 15.74
CA THR A 518 -32.03 7.45 16.38
C THR A 518 -33.26 6.93 17.13
N SER A 519 -33.66 7.62 18.19
CA SER A 519 -34.90 7.38 18.95
C SER A 519 -36.17 8.02 18.36
N VAL A 520 -36.02 8.99 17.45
CA VAL A 520 -37.11 9.81 16.92
C VAL A 520 -37.67 9.21 15.63
N GLN A 521 -38.96 8.85 15.63
CA GLN A 521 -39.71 8.60 14.41
C GLN A 521 -40.03 9.93 13.71
N ASP A 522 -39.02 10.61 13.15
CA ASP A 522 -39.28 11.76 12.29
C ASP A 522 -39.78 11.25 10.93
N ALA A 523 -41.09 11.01 10.85
CA ALA A 523 -41.79 10.57 9.65
C ALA A 523 -41.93 11.67 8.56
N SER A 524 -41.17 12.78 8.64
CA SER A 524 -41.50 14.00 7.87
C SER A 524 -40.33 14.74 7.21
N ARG A 525 -39.13 14.17 7.12
CA ARG A 525 -38.09 14.75 6.26
C ARG A 525 -37.79 13.77 5.14
N ASP A 526 -37.96 14.24 3.91
CA ASP A 526 -37.37 13.65 2.71
C ASP A 526 -35.86 13.57 2.96
N LEU A 527 -35.41 12.47 3.55
CA LEU A 527 -34.00 12.17 3.71
C LEU A 527 -33.51 11.83 2.32
N ASP A 528 -32.60 12.66 1.81
CA ASP A 528 -31.95 12.43 0.54
C ASP A 528 -31.36 11.01 0.52
N PRO A 529 -31.85 10.11 -0.35
CA PRO A 529 -31.31 8.76 -0.47
C PRO A 529 -29.82 8.75 -0.83
N GLU A 530 -29.30 9.87 -1.37
CA GLU A 530 -27.90 10.06 -1.74
C GLU A 530 -27.04 10.70 -0.63
N SER A 531 -27.61 10.99 0.54
CA SER A 531 -26.84 11.54 1.66
C SER A 531 -25.84 10.54 2.25
N ASP A 532 -24.61 11.01 2.52
CA ASP A 532 -23.53 10.18 3.07
C ASP A 532 -23.66 9.96 4.58
N PHE A 533 -23.13 8.84 5.07
CA PHE A 533 -23.15 8.41 6.48
C PHE A 533 -22.36 9.34 7.43
N GLY A 534 -21.61 10.32 6.91
CA GLY A 534 -20.75 11.22 7.70
C GLY A 534 -21.47 12.12 8.72
N ASN A 535 -22.80 12.28 8.65
CA ASN A 535 -23.55 13.20 9.51
C ASN A 535 -24.26 12.53 10.71
N LEU A 536 -23.83 11.34 11.14
CA LEU A 536 -24.52 10.54 12.17
C LEU A 536 -23.90 10.61 13.58
N SER A 537 -22.88 11.44 13.81
CA SER A 537 -22.18 11.46 15.10
C SER A 537 -23.06 11.87 16.28
N ARG A 538 -23.94 12.87 16.08
CA ARG A 538 -24.94 13.28 17.07
C ARG A 538 -25.92 12.15 17.40
N ASP A 539 -26.36 11.43 16.38
CA ASP A 539 -27.27 10.30 16.52
C ASP A 539 -26.62 9.17 17.32
N LEU A 540 -25.33 8.87 17.07
CA LEU A 540 -24.56 7.91 17.86
C LEU A 540 -24.38 8.35 19.32
N LEU A 541 -24.17 9.66 19.55
CA LEU A 541 -23.98 10.21 20.89
C LEU A 541 -25.26 10.08 21.75
N GLU A 542 -26.44 10.19 21.14
CA GLU A 542 -27.74 9.99 21.84
C GLU A 542 -27.89 8.58 22.42
N LEU A 543 -27.22 7.56 21.85
CA LEU A 543 -27.25 6.18 22.35
C LEU A 543 -26.70 6.05 23.79
N PHE A 544 -25.79 6.95 24.18
CA PHE A 544 -25.11 6.92 25.47
C PHE A 544 -25.79 7.81 26.52
N ASN A 545 -26.60 8.79 26.09
CA ASN A 545 -27.40 9.62 27.00
C ASN A 545 -28.69 10.11 26.30
N PRO A 546 -29.74 9.29 26.27
CA PRO A 546 -31.03 9.69 25.73
C PRO A 546 -31.65 10.73 26.67
N LYS A 547 -31.62 12.02 26.31
CA LYS A 547 -32.25 13.07 27.12
C LYS A 547 -33.71 12.72 27.41
N VAL A 548 -34.11 12.89 28.66
CA VAL A 548 -35.46 12.76 29.20
C VAL A 548 -36.48 13.47 28.30
N GLY A 549 -37.18 12.69 27.47
CA GLY A 549 -38.33 13.10 26.67
C GLY A 549 -39.35 11.97 26.71
N ASN A 550 -40.53 12.25 27.25
CA ASN A 550 -41.64 11.32 27.51
C ASN A 550 -41.89 10.27 26.41
N LYS A 551 -41.40 9.04 26.60
CA LYS A 551 -42.14 7.75 26.62
C LYS A 551 -41.10 6.62 26.68
N ALA A 552 -40.69 6.26 27.89
CA ALA A 552 -39.80 5.14 28.16
C ALA A 552 -40.52 3.78 28.21
N GLU A 553 -41.70 3.63 27.61
CA GLU A 553 -42.43 2.35 27.64
C GLU A 553 -42.60 1.83 26.21
N LEU A 554 -41.84 0.77 25.93
CA LEU A 554 -41.92 -0.13 24.77
C LEU A 554 -41.30 0.37 23.45
N ASP A 555 -40.06 0.85 23.48
CA ASP A 555 -39.24 0.79 22.26
C ASP A 555 -38.56 -0.59 22.21
N PHE A 556 -39.08 -1.49 21.37
CA PHE A 556 -38.53 -2.84 21.14
C PHE A 556 -37.06 -2.81 20.66
N LEU A 557 -36.58 -1.64 20.22
CA LEU A 557 -35.21 -1.43 19.76
C LEU A 557 -34.22 -1.11 20.88
N VAL A 558 -34.62 -0.97 22.16
CA VAL A 558 -33.67 -0.67 23.24
C VAL A 558 -32.50 -1.67 23.30
N PRO A 559 -32.72 -3.00 23.34
CA PRO A 559 -31.61 -3.96 23.32
C PRO A 559 -30.76 -3.85 22.06
N PHE A 560 -31.38 -3.51 20.93
CA PHE A 560 -30.70 -3.36 19.65
C PHE A 560 -29.78 -2.12 19.65
N ARG A 561 -30.24 -0.99 20.18
CA ARG A 561 -29.42 0.24 20.32
C ARG A 561 -28.28 0.08 21.30
N GLU A 562 -28.45 -0.73 22.35
CA GLU A 562 -27.34 -1.08 23.25
C GLU A 562 -26.23 -1.87 22.53
N LEU A 563 -26.56 -2.73 21.55
CA LEU A 563 -25.55 -3.42 20.72
C LEU A 563 -24.77 -2.44 19.84
N ILE A 564 -25.43 -1.42 19.30
CA ILE A 564 -24.79 -0.35 18.51
C ILE A 564 -23.85 0.45 19.41
N ALA A 565 -24.31 0.87 20.59
CA ALA A 565 -23.51 1.59 21.57
C ALA A 565 -22.29 0.78 22.04
N TYR A 566 -22.47 -0.52 22.30
CA TYR A 566 -21.37 -1.42 22.66
C TYR A 566 -20.29 -1.47 21.57
N SER A 567 -20.69 -1.55 20.30
CA SER A 567 -19.74 -1.55 19.17
C SER A 567 -18.94 -0.24 19.09
N CYS A 568 -19.60 0.90 19.33
CA CYS A 568 -18.94 2.21 19.40
C CYS A 568 -17.95 2.30 20.57
N PHE A 569 -18.34 1.82 21.75
CA PHE A 569 -17.48 1.76 22.94
C PHE A 569 -16.22 0.92 22.67
N LEU A 570 -16.39 -0.25 22.06
CA LEU A 570 -15.30 -1.16 21.75
C LEU A 570 -14.28 -0.53 20.78
N GLN A 571 -14.77 0.03 19.67
CA GLN A 571 -13.91 0.67 18.66
C GLN A 571 -13.21 1.92 19.20
N PHE A 572 -13.84 2.69 20.09
CA PHE A 572 -13.19 3.81 20.78
C PHE A 572 -11.98 3.35 21.61
N HIS A 573 -12.17 2.33 22.46
CA HIS A 573 -11.09 1.84 23.31
C HIS A 573 -9.95 1.20 22.51
N LEU A 574 -10.26 0.42 21.47
CA LEU A 574 -9.26 -0.12 20.54
C LEU A 574 -8.47 0.99 19.86
N SER A 575 -9.16 1.99 19.29
CA SER A 575 -8.52 3.12 18.63
C SER A 575 -7.62 3.90 19.59
N ARG A 576 -8.09 4.16 20.82
CA ARG A 576 -7.32 4.86 21.85
C ARG A 576 -6.05 4.09 22.24
N GLN A 577 -6.17 2.77 22.43
CA GLN A 577 -5.02 1.91 22.75
C GLN A 577 -4.01 1.88 21.61
N PHE A 578 -4.47 1.74 20.37
CA PHE A 578 -3.56 1.66 19.23
C PHE A 578 -2.88 3.00 18.94
N LEU A 579 -3.61 4.12 18.92
CA LEU A 579 -3.02 5.46 18.76
C LEU A 579 -1.99 5.78 19.85
N SER A 580 -2.21 5.30 21.08
CA SER A 580 -1.24 5.45 22.17
C SER A 580 0.10 4.74 21.87
N VAL A 581 0.04 3.59 21.19
CA VAL A 581 1.23 2.84 20.75
C VAL A 581 1.88 3.52 19.54
N VAL A 582 1.09 4.03 18.60
CA VAL A 582 1.59 4.80 17.44
C VAL A 582 2.42 5.99 17.93
N GLY A 583 1.89 6.80 18.85
CA GLY A 583 2.64 7.92 19.44
C GLY A 583 3.91 7.48 20.17
N TYR A 584 3.87 6.35 20.88
CA TYR A 584 5.04 5.77 21.55
C TYR A 584 6.13 5.32 20.55
N ALA A 585 5.72 4.76 19.40
CA ALA A 585 6.61 4.37 18.31
C ALA A 585 7.28 5.59 17.67
N GLU A 586 6.51 6.65 17.38
CA GLU A 586 7.05 7.92 16.85
C GLU A 586 8.09 8.55 17.80
N GLU A 587 7.86 8.49 19.11
CA GLU A 587 8.80 8.99 20.13
C GLU A 587 10.13 8.24 20.17
N ARG A 588 10.15 7.00 19.68
CA ARG A 588 11.34 6.16 19.61
C ARG A 588 11.91 6.02 18.21
N GLY A 589 11.35 6.75 17.24
CA GLY A 589 11.79 6.67 15.84
C GLY A 589 11.53 5.30 15.20
N ILE A 590 10.49 4.59 15.65
CA ILE A 590 10.06 3.30 15.09
C ILE A 590 8.78 3.49 14.28
N ALA A 591 8.84 3.21 12.98
CA ALA A 591 7.69 3.33 12.10
C ALA A 591 6.85 2.06 12.16
N LEU A 592 5.53 2.23 12.26
CA LEU A 592 4.57 1.14 12.05
C LEU A 592 4.18 1.05 10.58
N LYS A 593 4.36 -0.14 10.00
CA LYS A 593 3.98 -0.50 8.63
C LYS A 593 2.78 -1.45 8.67
N GLY A 594 1.64 -1.01 8.15
CA GLY A 594 0.45 -1.85 8.07
C GLY A 594 0.46 -2.77 6.85
N ASP A 595 -0.58 -3.59 6.76
CA ASP A 595 -0.85 -4.45 5.61
C ASP A 595 -2.30 -4.26 5.18
N LEU A 596 -2.51 -4.02 3.88
CA LEU A 596 -3.78 -3.68 3.27
C LEU A 596 -4.22 -4.83 2.37
N PRO A 597 -5.17 -5.67 2.82
CA PRO A 597 -5.76 -6.72 1.99
C PRO A 597 -6.32 -6.15 0.70
N ILE A 598 -6.11 -6.83 -0.43
CA ILE A 598 -6.65 -6.41 -1.72
C ILE A 598 -8.18 -6.37 -1.72
N GLY A 599 -8.85 -7.24 -0.96
CA GLY A 599 -10.31 -7.36 -0.91
C GLY A 599 -10.92 -7.15 0.47
N VAL A 600 -12.22 -7.43 0.55
CA VAL A 600 -13.02 -7.55 1.79
C VAL A 600 -13.90 -8.79 1.66
N ASP A 601 -14.44 -9.31 2.76
CA ASP A 601 -15.38 -10.44 2.69
C ASP A 601 -16.65 -10.04 1.92
N LYS A 602 -17.30 -10.99 1.22
CA LYS A 602 -18.58 -10.76 0.53
C LYS A 602 -19.69 -10.32 1.50
N ASN A 603 -19.61 -10.81 2.73
CA ASN A 603 -20.52 -10.52 3.83
C ASN A 603 -20.01 -9.37 4.74
N SER A 604 -19.15 -8.50 4.20
CA SER A 604 -18.62 -7.34 4.91
C SER A 604 -19.62 -6.17 4.98
N VAL A 605 -19.35 -5.25 5.91
CA VAL A 605 -20.04 -3.96 6.04
C VAL A 605 -19.90 -3.14 4.76
N GLU A 606 -18.73 -3.17 4.11
CA GLU A 606 -18.50 -2.40 2.90
C GLU A 606 -19.32 -2.93 1.71
N CYS A 607 -19.46 -4.25 1.57
CA CYS A 607 -20.36 -4.85 0.58
C CYS A 607 -21.84 -4.54 0.85
N TRP A 608 -22.22 -4.36 2.13
CA TRP A 608 -23.58 -3.98 2.52
C TRP A 608 -23.91 -2.50 2.23
N VAL A 609 -22.96 -1.58 2.48
CA VAL A 609 -23.17 -0.13 2.32
C VAL A 609 -22.79 0.43 0.95
N LYS A 610 -21.80 -0.15 0.29
CA LYS A 610 -21.27 0.29 -1.01
C LYS A 610 -21.39 -0.81 -2.06
N ARG A 611 -22.49 -1.58 -2.03
CA ARG A 611 -22.77 -2.74 -2.90
C ARG A 611 -22.45 -2.54 -4.40
N ARG A 612 -22.65 -1.33 -4.93
CA ARG A 612 -22.37 -0.99 -6.36
C ARG A 612 -20.88 -0.97 -6.70
N CYS A 613 -20.02 -0.74 -5.72
CA CYS A 613 -18.57 -0.76 -5.86
C CYS A 613 -18.00 -2.18 -5.99
N PHE A 614 -18.82 -3.22 -5.82
CA PHE A 614 -18.39 -4.62 -5.81
C PHE A 614 -19.22 -5.46 -6.78
N ARG A 615 -18.54 -6.34 -7.51
CA ARG A 615 -19.14 -7.40 -8.32
C ARG A 615 -19.24 -8.65 -7.46
N MET A 616 -20.45 -9.08 -7.14
CA MET A 616 -20.69 -10.17 -6.18
C MET A 616 -20.94 -11.52 -6.85
N GLU A 617 -21.12 -11.49 -8.17
CA GLU A 617 -21.28 -12.61 -9.07
C GLU A 617 -19.95 -13.27 -9.46
N VAL A 618 -18.82 -12.69 -9.04
CA VAL A 618 -17.46 -13.18 -9.29
C VAL A 618 -16.62 -13.09 -8.02
N CYS A 619 -15.60 -13.94 -7.93
CA CYS A 619 -14.65 -13.97 -6.83
C CYS A 619 -13.23 -13.68 -7.34
N ALA A 620 -12.45 -12.94 -6.57
CA ALA A 620 -11.03 -12.75 -6.79
C ALA A 620 -10.27 -14.04 -6.43
N GLY A 621 -9.18 -14.28 -7.14
CA GLY A 621 -8.30 -15.42 -6.89
C GLY A 621 -6.93 -15.23 -7.53
N ALA A 622 -6.25 -16.35 -7.79
CA ALA A 622 -5.01 -16.41 -8.52
C ALA A 622 -5.01 -17.59 -9.52
N PRO A 623 -4.36 -17.44 -10.68
CA PRO A 623 -4.12 -18.57 -11.56
C PRO A 623 -3.17 -19.59 -10.87
N PRO A 624 -3.07 -20.82 -11.41
CA PRO A 624 -2.07 -21.79 -10.95
C PRO A 624 -0.65 -21.26 -10.96
N ASP A 625 0.14 -21.66 -9.96
CA ASP A 625 1.56 -21.36 -9.83
C ASP A 625 2.35 -22.55 -9.23
N TYR A 626 3.63 -22.34 -8.91
CA TYR A 626 4.50 -23.38 -8.32
C TYR A 626 4.00 -23.92 -6.97
N TYR A 627 3.24 -23.12 -6.21
CA TYR A 627 2.76 -23.47 -4.88
C TYR A 627 1.33 -24.02 -4.90
N SER A 628 0.49 -23.59 -5.85
CA SER A 628 -0.87 -24.10 -6.06
C SER A 628 -1.14 -24.47 -7.52
N MET A 629 -1.09 -25.77 -7.82
CA MET A 629 -1.36 -26.30 -9.17
C MET A 629 -2.81 -26.13 -9.64
N GLU A 630 -3.76 -25.95 -8.72
CA GLU A 630 -5.19 -25.74 -9.05
C GLU A 630 -5.56 -24.24 -9.10
N GLY A 631 -4.60 -23.35 -8.86
CA GLY A 631 -4.85 -21.93 -8.61
C GLY A 631 -5.50 -21.71 -7.26
N GLN A 632 -5.92 -20.48 -6.99
CA GLN A 632 -6.57 -20.11 -5.75
C GLN A 632 -7.85 -19.35 -6.04
N ASN A 633 -8.87 -19.59 -5.22
CA ASN A 633 -10.05 -18.75 -5.17
C ASN A 633 -10.14 -18.22 -3.74
N TRP A 634 -10.12 -16.91 -3.59
CA TRP A 634 -10.10 -16.26 -2.28
C TRP A 634 -11.50 -15.95 -1.76
N GLY A 635 -12.53 -16.06 -2.61
CA GLY A 635 -13.92 -15.82 -2.24
C GLY A 635 -14.31 -14.34 -2.08
N PHE A 636 -13.36 -13.40 -2.24
CA PHE A 636 -13.64 -11.96 -2.18
C PHE A 636 -14.36 -11.49 -3.45
N PRO A 637 -15.38 -10.62 -3.37
CA PRO A 637 -15.92 -9.98 -4.55
C PRO A 637 -14.86 -9.08 -5.21
N THR A 638 -14.93 -8.94 -6.53
CA THR A 638 -14.02 -8.04 -7.24
C THR A 638 -14.57 -6.62 -7.29
N TYR A 639 -13.71 -5.64 -7.54
CA TYR A 639 -14.13 -4.23 -7.61
C TYR A 639 -14.82 -3.90 -8.92
N ASN A 640 -15.88 -3.11 -8.83
CA ASN A 640 -16.46 -2.40 -9.97
C ASN A 640 -15.71 -1.06 -10.15
N TRP A 641 -14.59 -1.12 -10.86
CA TRP A 641 -13.75 0.05 -11.11
C TRP A 641 -14.47 1.15 -11.90
N ASP A 642 -15.42 0.81 -12.77
CA ASP A 642 -16.19 1.80 -13.52
C ASP A 642 -17.08 2.64 -12.60
N GLU A 643 -17.77 2.00 -11.66
CA GLU A 643 -18.56 2.73 -10.65
C GLU A 643 -17.67 3.58 -9.73
N MET A 644 -16.52 3.06 -9.31
CA MET A 644 -15.58 3.82 -8.47
C MET A 644 -14.96 5.03 -9.19
N ARG A 645 -14.85 5.03 -10.52
CA ARG A 645 -14.38 6.20 -11.27
C ARG A 645 -15.35 7.37 -11.17
N ASN A 646 -16.65 7.11 -11.09
CA ASN A 646 -17.69 8.13 -11.08
C ASN A 646 -17.58 9.08 -9.87
N ASP A 647 -17.08 8.59 -8.73
CA ASP A 647 -16.88 9.38 -7.51
C ASP A 647 -15.40 9.68 -7.21
N SER A 648 -14.53 9.53 -8.21
CA SER A 648 -13.07 9.74 -8.08
C SER A 648 -12.43 8.86 -6.99
N PHE A 649 -12.85 7.59 -6.92
CA PHE A 649 -12.35 6.55 -6.02
C PHE A 649 -12.53 6.91 -4.54
N SER A 650 -13.71 7.45 -4.18
CA SER A 650 -13.94 8.02 -2.85
C SER A 650 -13.74 7.00 -1.72
N TRP A 651 -14.26 5.77 -1.89
CA TRP A 651 -14.16 4.69 -0.92
C TRP A 651 -12.70 4.31 -0.63
N TRP A 652 -11.89 4.15 -1.67
CA TRP A 652 -10.48 3.82 -1.54
C TRP A 652 -9.68 4.93 -0.86
N LYS A 653 -9.94 6.20 -1.19
CA LYS A 653 -9.32 7.34 -0.51
C LYS A 653 -9.67 7.37 0.98
N GLN A 654 -10.93 7.12 1.33
CA GLN A 654 -11.37 7.02 2.72
C GLN A 654 -10.69 5.86 3.46
N ARG A 655 -10.61 4.68 2.83
CA ARG A 655 -9.93 3.49 3.39
C ARG A 655 -8.48 3.80 3.73
N LEU A 656 -7.74 4.40 2.79
CA LEU A 656 -6.32 4.74 2.98
C LEU A 656 -6.12 5.90 3.96
N SER A 657 -6.98 6.92 3.93
CA SER A 657 -6.93 8.04 4.87
C SER A 657 -7.22 7.60 6.31
N HIS A 658 -8.11 6.62 6.49
CA HIS A 658 -8.36 6.02 7.80
C HIS A 658 -7.17 5.18 8.28
N MET A 659 -6.58 4.37 7.40
CA MET A 659 -5.38 3.59 7.70
C MET A 659 -4.19 4.48 8.12
N ALA A 660 -4.03 5.65 7.50
CA ALA A 660 -2.99 6.63 7.81
C ALA A 660 -3.04 7.18 9.25
N LYS A 661 -4.14 6.97 10.00
CA LYS A 661 -4.21 7.31 11.42
C LYS A 661 -3.30 6.41 12.27
N TYR A 662 -3.06 5.18 11.83
CA TYR A 662 -2.38 4.15 12.62
C TYR A 662 -1.02 3.74 12.05
N PHE A 663 -0.77 4.02 10.77
CA PHE A 663 0.43 3.54 10.08
C PHE A 663 1.15 4.66 9.35
N HIS A 664 2.47 4.50 9.22
CA HIS A 664 3.35 5.45 8.52
C HIS A 664 3.78 4.92 7.14
N ALA A 665 3.64 3.60 6.96
CA ALA A 665 3.89 2.86 5.73
C ALA A 665 2.84 1.76 5.61
N TYR A 666 2.64 1.22 4.41
CA TYR A 666 1.75 0.07 4.24
C TYR A 666 2.21 -0.83 3.11
N ARG A 667 1.95 -2.14 3.28
CA ARG A 667 1.94 -3.11 2.18
C ARG A 667 0.58 -3.06 1.51
N ILE A 668 0.56 -2.97 0.19
CA ILE A 668 -0.59 -3.32 -0.64
C ILE A 668 -0.42 -4.79 -0.98
N ASP A 669 -1.27 -5.62 -0.39
CA ASP A 669 -1.38 -7.03 -0.74
C ASP A 669 -1.84 -7.14 -2.20
N HIS A 670 -1.20 -8.04 -2.96
CA HIS A 670 -1.52 -8.31 -4.36
C HIS A 670 -1.67 -7.05 -5.21
N ILE A 671 -0.62 -6.21 -5.31
CA ILE A 671 -0.68 -4.94 -6.06
C ILE A 671 -1.04 -5.16 -7.54
N LEU A 672 -0.81 -6.37 -8.04
CA LEU A 672 -1.23 -6.79 -9.37
C LEU A 672 -2.74 -6.55 -9.60
N GLY A 673 -3.59 -6.66 -8.56
CA GLY A 673 -5.03 -6.41 -8.61
C GLY A 673 -5.46 -5.04 -9.17
N PHE A 674 -4.58 -4.03 -9.09
CA PHE A 674 -4.82 -2.69 -9.67
C PHE A 674 -4.44 -2.59 -11.15
N PHE A 675 -3.66 -3.55 -11.65
CA PHE A 675 -3.40 -3.74 -13.07
C PHE A 675 -4.46 -4.66 -13.67
N ARG A 676 -4.65 -5.82 -13.03
CA ARG A 676 -5.55 -6.91 -13.38
C ARG A 676 -5.85 -7.77 -12.16
N ILE A 677 -7.05 -8.31 -12.05
CA ILE A 677 -7.39 -9.32 -11.06
C ILE A 677 -7.78 -10.62 -11.76
N TRP A 678 -7.47 -11.76 -11.16
CA TRP A 678 -7.97 -13.04 -11.63
C TRP A 678 -9.38 -13.26 -11.07
N GLU A 679 -10.37 -13.33 -11.94
CA GLU A 679 -11.77 -13.51 -11.58
C GLU A 679 -12.22 -14.93 -11.85
N VAL A 680 -12.79 -15.56 -10.83
CA VAL A 680 -13.45 -16.85 -10.89
C VAL A 680 -14.95 -16.62 -10.80
N PRO A 681 -15.77 -17.17 -11.70
CA PRO A 681 -17.23 -17.05 -11.58
C PRO A 681 -17.75 -17.58 -10.23
N SER A 682 -18.71 -16.89 -9.64
CA SER A 682 -19.47 -17.39 -8.48
C SER A 682 -20.74 -18.08 -8.97
N SER A 683 -21.16 -19.19 -8.32
CA SER A 683 -22.41 -19.86 -8.70
C SER A 683 -23.61 -19.00 -8.29
N ASN A 684 -24.23 -18.35 -9.27
CA ASN A 684 -25.46 -17.56 -9.10
C ASN A 684 -26.67 -18.50 -8.96
N ASP A 685 -27.19 -18.73 -7.75
CA ASP A 685 -28.63 -18.84 -7.44
C ASP A 685 -28.91 -19.11 -5.94
N GLU A 686 -30.04 -18.58 -5.47
CA GLU A 686 -30.36 -18.15 -4.09
C GLU A 686 -30.76 -19.25 -3.06
N GLU A 687 -30.48 -20.55 -3.29
CA GLU A 687 -30.81 -21.61 -2.31
C GLU A 687 -29.69 -22.67 -2.13
N ALA A 688 -28.56 -22.29 -1.53
CA ALA A 688 -27.67 -23.17 -0.76
C ALA A 688 -26.80 -22.31 0.18
N ILE A 689 -27.15 -22.15 1.46
CA ILE A 689 -26.79 -23.00 2.60
C ILE A 689 -25.31 -23.46 2.59
N ASN A 690 -24.47 -22.65 3.25
CA ASN A 690 -23.33 -23.04 4.08
C ASN A 690 -22.45 -24.21 3.60
N ASP A 691 -21.73 -24.05 2.50
CA ASP A 691 -20.27 -24.30 2.47
C ASP A 691 -19.70 -23.46 1.33
N ASN A 692 -18.49 -22.95 1.54
CA ASN A 692 -17.81 -21.99 0.69
C ASN A 692 -17.18 -22.74 -0.50
N THR A 693 -18.00 -23.41 -1.31
CA THR A 693 -17.48 -24.27 -2.37
C THR A 693 -17.20 -23.48 -3.64
N LEU A 694 -15.97 -23.00 -3.64
CA LEU A 694 -15.37 -22.19 -4.67
C LEU A 694 -15.06 -23.07 -5.88
N LEU A 695 -15.46 -22.62 -7.07
CA LEU A 695 -14.86 -23.13 -8.30
C LEU A 695 -13.32 -23.03 -8.17
N PRO A 696 -12.55 -24.06 -8.55
CA PRO A 696 -11.10 -24.01 -8.51
C PRO A 696 -10.58 -22.81 -9.31
N GLY A 697 -9.50 -22.18 -8.83
CA GLY A 697 -8.93 -20.98 -9.45
C GLY A 697 -8.62 -21.16 -10.93
N LEU A 698 -8.33 -22.39 -11.36
CA LEU A 698 -8.09 -22.80 -12.73
C LEU A 698 -9.15 -22.37 -13.77
N LEU A 699 -10.40 -22.17 -13.38
CA LEU A 699 -11.50 -21.76 -14.26
C LEU A 699 -11.74 -20.24 -14.28
N GLY A 700 -10.82 -19.45 -13.72
CA GLY A 700 -10.88 -18.00 -13.80
C GLY A 700 -10.28 -17.40 -15.07
N CYS A 701 -10.34 -16.08 -15.16
CA CYS A 701 -9.71 -15.30 -16.21
C CYS A 701 -9.24 -13.93 -15.68
N PHE A 702 -8.29 -13.28 -16.38
CA PHE A 702 -7.87 -11.92 -16.01
C PHE A 702 -8.93 -10.87 -16.36
N GLN A 703 -9.13 -9.91 -15.47
CA GLN A 703 -9.96 -8.74 -15.69
C GLN A 703 -9.25 -7.44 -15.23
N PRO A 704 -9.19 -6.39 -16.06
CA PRO A 704 -9.63 -6.36 -17.45
C PRO A 704 -8.72 -7.22 -18.35
N ALA A 705 -9.25 -7.72 -19.47
CA ALA A 705 -8.47 -8.39 -20.50
C ALA A 705 -9.02 -8.15 -21.92
N ASN A 706 -8.11 -8.05 -22.88
CA ASN A 706 -8.38 -8.16 -24.30
C ASN A 706 -8.63 -9.64 -24.63
N ALA A 707 -9.89 -10.07 -24.51
CA ALA A 707 -10.34 -11.42 -24.85
C ALA A 707 -10.15 -11.73 -26.34
N ILE A 708 -10.11 -13.02 -26.67
CA ILE A 708 -10.08 -13.50 -28.05
C ILE A 708 -11.51 -13.45 -28.60
N SER A 709 -11.71 -12.79 -29.73
CA SER A 709 -13.02 -12.72 -30.37
C SER A 709 -13.32 -13.98 -31.21
N ARG A 710 -14.61 -14.29 -31.38
CA ARG A 710 -15.07 -15.32 -32.33
C ARG A 710 -14.47 -15.12 -33.73
N SER A 711 -14.43 -13.88 -34.21
CA SER A 711 -13.87 -13.52 -35.53
C SER A 711 -12.39 -13.91 -35.67
N GLU A 712 -11.58 -13.73 -34.63
CA GLU A 712 -10.17 -14.16 -34.63
C GLU A 712 -10.04 -15.68 -34.73
N LEU A 713 -10.87 -16.43 -33.98
CA LEU A 713 -10.90 -17.90 -34.03
C LEU A 713 -11.35 -18.40 -35.41
N ASP A 714 -12.41 -17.83 -35.95
CA ASP A 714 -12.92 -18.15 -37.29
C ASP A 714 -11.86 -17.87 -38.38
N SER A 715 -11.10 -16.78 -38.26
CA SER A 715 -10.03 -16.43 -39.19
C SER A 715 -8.88 -17.46 -39.23
N LYS A 716 -8.67 -18.17 -38.12
CA LYS A 716 -7.71 -19.29 -38.01
C LYS A 716 -8.35 -20.64 -38.40
N GLY A 717 -9.63 -20.66 -38.79
CA GLY A 717 -10.36 -21.87 -39.19
C GLY A 717 -11.03 -22.63 -38.04
N ILE A 718 -11.09 -22.06 -36.84
CA ILE A 718 -11.64 -22.69 -35.63
C ILE A 718 -13.11 -22.30 -35.46
N TRP A 719 -14.02 -23.15 -35.95
CA TRP A 719 -15.47 -22.89 -35.92
C TRP A 719 -16.22 -23.63 -34.79
N ASP A 720 -15.76 -24.81 -34.38
CA ASP A 720 -16.35 -25.59 -33.27
C ASP A 720 -15.84 -25.11 -31.90
N ILE A 721 -16.14 -23.86 -31.57
CA ILE A 721 -15.68 -23.23 -30.32
C ILE A 721 -16.36 -23.87 -29.10
N ASP A 722 -17.58 -24.35 -29.27
CA ASP A 722 -18.34 -25.05 -28.23
C ASP A 722 -17.62 -26.29 -27.72
N ARG A 723 -16.94 -27.03 -28.61
CA ARG A 723 -16.08 -28.15 -28.24
C ARG A 723 -14.87 -27.71 -27.39
N LEU A 724 -14.34 -26.51 -27.60
CA LEU A 724 -13.21 -25.98 -26.81
C LEU A 724 -13.63 -25.48 -25.43
N CYS A 725 -14.89 -25.07 -25.28
CA CYS A 725 -15.46 -24.55 -24.03
C CYS A 725 -16.17 -25.60 -23.16
N LYS A 726 -16.33 -26.83 -23.64
CA LYS A 726 -16.98 -27.93 -22.92
C LYS A 726 -15.98 -29.03 -22.57
N PRO A 727 -16.13 -29.70 -21.42
CA PRO A 727 -15.28 -30.82 -21.04
C PRO A 727 -15.22 -31.90 -22.12
N TYR A 728 -14.01 -32.29 -22.54
CA TYR A 728 -13.84 -33.41 -23.46
C TYR A 728 -13.54 -34.70 -22.74
N ILE A 729 -14.56 -35.55 -22.60
CA ILE A 729 -14.48 -36.74 -21.77
C ILE A 729 -14.27 -37.97 -22.66
N THR A 730 -13.07 -38.54 -22.69
CA THR A 730 -12.78 -39.78 -23.43
C THR A 730 -12.78 -40.99 -22.49
N ALA A 731 -12.88 -42.20 -23.04
CA ALA A 731 -12.73 -43.43 -22.25
C ALA A 731 -11.37 -43.50 -21.55
N GLU A 732 -10.30 -43.11 -22.24
CA GLU A 732 -8.94 -43.04 -21.72
C GLU A 732 -8.82 -42.09 -20.52
N LEU A 733 -9.41 -40.88 -20.61
CA LEU A 733 -9.40 -39.93 -19.49
C LEU A 733 -10.16 -40.47 -18.27
N VAL A 734 -11.31 -41.11 -18.48
CA VAL A 734 -12.10 -41.70 -17.39
C VAL A 734 -11.30 -42.81 -16.70
N GLU A 735 -10.63 -43.66 -17.49
CA GLU A 735 -9.79 -44.75 -16.98
C GLU A 735 -8.58 -44.22 -16.20
N GLU A 736 -7.91 -43.18 -16.70
CA GLU A 736 -6.80 -42.53 -16.02
C GLU A 736 -7.22 -41.91 -14.67
N VAL A 737 -8.36 -41.22 -14.65
CA VAL A 737 -8.83 -40.46 -13.48
C VAL A 737 -9.45 -41.35 -12.41
N PHE A 738 -10.25 -42.35 -12.80
CA PHE A 738 -11.04 -43.16 -11.85
C PHE A 738 -10.57 -44.60 -11.69
N GLY A 739 -9.70 -45.11 -12.57
CA GLY A 739 -9.16 -46.48 -12.50
C GLY A 739 -10.27 -47.52 -12.37
N THR A 740 -10.29 -48.27 -11.26
CA THR A 740 -11.29 -49.31 -11.00
C THR A 740 -12.72 -48.77 -10.82
N LEU A 741 -12.89 -47.49 -10.52
CA LEU A 741 -14.20 -46.83 -10.37
C LEU A 741 -14.78 -46.34 -11.70
N SER A 742 -14.09 -46.52 -12.82
CA SER A 742 -14.50 -46.01 -14.14
C SER A 742 -15.88 -46.46 -14.57
N ALA A 743 -16.18 -47.77 -14.49
CA ALA A 743 -17.47 -48.31 -14.91
C ALA A 743 -18.64 -47.76 -14.06
N PRO A 744 -18.59 -47.81 -12.71
CA PRO A 744 -19.61 -47.20 -11.88
C PRO A 744 -19.79 -45.69 -12.10
N VAL A 745 -18.70 -44.95 -12.31
CA VAL A 745 -18.77 -43.50 -12.57
C VAL A 745 -19.43 -43.21 -13.92
N VAL A 746 -19.11 -43.98 -14.96
CA VAL A 746 -19.77 -43.86 -16.27
C VAL A 746 -21.25 -44.15 -16.13
N ASP A 747 -21.60 -45.26 -15.49
CA ASP A 747 -22.99 -45.70 -15.37
C ASP A 747 -23.84 -44.77 -14.50
N PHE A 748 -23.24 -44.09 -13.52
CA PHE A 748 -23.96 -43.14 -12.68
C PHE A 748 -24.03 -41.74 -13.31
N PHE A 749 -22.89 -41.12 -13.67
CA PHE A 749 -22.80 -39.70 -14.02
C PHE A 749 -22.83 -39.41 -15.53
N LEU A 750 -22.36 -40.33 -16.36
CA LEU A 750 -22.05 -40.07 -17.76
C LEU A 750 -22.99 -40.82 -18.72
N PHE A 751 -23.03 -40.36 -19.96
CA PHE A 751 -23.70 -41.00 -21.07
C PHE A 751 -22.77 -40.97 -22.28
N LYS A 752 -22.62 -42.11 -22.96
CA LYS A 752 -21.70 -42.27 -24.09
C LYS A 752 -22.31 -41.69 -25.37
N ARG A 753 -21.58 -40.79 -26.04
CA ARG A 753 -21.89 -40.27 -27.38
C ARG A 753 -20.78 -40.63 -28.36
N HIS A 754 -21.05 -41.53 -29.30
CA HIS A 754 -20.08 -42.01 -30.29
C HIS A 754 -18.70 -42.33 -29.67
N HIS A 755 -17.75 -41.38 -29.76
CA HIS A 755 -16.35 -41.51 -29.33
C HIS A 755 -15.99 -40.78 -28.02
N TYR A 756 -16.94 -40.09 -27.37
CA TYR A 756 -16.72 -39.36 -26.11
C TYR A 756 -17.92 -39.51 -25.16
N TYR A 757 -17.81 -38.99 -23.94
CA TYR A 757 -18.84 -39.01 -22.91
C TYR A 757 -19.34 -37.61 -22.60
N GLU A 758 -20.59 -37.56 -22.15
CA GLU A 758 -21.29 -36.36 -21.74
C GLU A 758 -21.94 -36.59 -20.38
N PHE A 759 -22.00 -35.59 -19.51
CA PHE A 759 -22.79 -35.68 -18.28
C PHE A 759 -24.27 -35.93 -18.62
N LYS A 760 -24.94 -36.79 -17.84
CA LYS A 760 -26.40 -36.97 -17.96
C LYS A 760 -27.14 -35.67 -17.63
N GLU A 761 -28.32 -35.51 -18.20
CA GLU A 761 -29.15 -34.30 -18.09
C GLU A 761 -29.42 -33.88 -16.63
N SER A 762 -29.69 -34.86 -15.74
CA SER A 762 -29.89 -34.64 -14.31
C SER A 762 -28.71 -33.96 -13.60
N PHE A 763 -27.48 -34.15 -14.11
CA PHE A 763 -26.27 -33.53 -13.58
C PHE A 763 -25.87 -32.26 -14.34
N ARG A 764 -26.49 -31.97 -15.49
CA ARG A 764 -26.26 -30.76 -16.30
C ARG A 764 -27.18 -29.60 -15.88
N GLU A 765 -28.44 -29.88 -15.58
CA GLU A 765 -29.46 -28.86 -15.28
C GLU A 765 -29.30 -28.23 -13.89
N SER A 766 -28.66 -28.92 -12.95
CA SER A 766 -28.63 -28.58 -11.52
C SER A 766 -27.39 -27.79 -11.07
N ASN A 767 -26.61 -27.23 -12.01
CA ASN A 767 -25.27 -26.66 -11.81
C ASN A 767 -24.30 -27.71 -11.21
N VAL A 768 -23.27 -28.08 -11.98
CA VAL A 768 -22.45 -29.25 -11.64
C VAL A 768 -21.71 -29.11 -10.30
N THR A 769 -21.27 -27.90 -9.96
CA THR A 769 -20.65 -27.64 -8.64
C THR A 769 -21.64 -27.74 -7.50
N PHE A 770 -22.85 -27.22 -7.68
CA PHE A 770 -23.88 -27.20 -6.65
C PHE A 770 -24.22 -28.60 -6.14
N TRP A 771 -24.39 -29.59 -7.02
CA TRP A 771 -24.67 -30.94 -6.56
C TRP A 771 -23.43 -31.67 -6.06
N MET A 772 -22.21 -31.39 -6.56
CA MET A 772 -20.97 -32.05 -6.12
C MET A 772 -20.59 -31.75 -4.67
N ASP A 773 -21.16 -30.70 -4.09
CA ASP A 773 -20.87 -30.26 -2.71
C ASP A 773 -22.03 -30.57 -1.76
N ASN A 774 -23.13 -31.12 -2.29
CA ASN A 774 -24.26 -31.59 -1.51
C ASN A 774 -24.04 -33.06 -1.10
N ALA A 775 -23.90 -33.36 0.19
CA ALA A 775 -23.65 -34.73 0.68
C ALA A 775 -24.60 -35.81 0.12
N LYS A 776 -25.81 -35.43 -0.32
CA LYS A 776 -26.80 -36.32 -0.93
C LYS A 776 -26.32 -37.06 -2.18
N TRP A 777 -25.47 -36.48 -3.04
CA TRP A 777 -24.99 -37.22 -4.22
C TRP A 777 -24.07 -38.37 -3.82
N GLY A 778 -23.20 -38.13 -2.83
CA GLY A 778 -22.25 -39.12 -2.32
C GLY A 778 -22.99 -40.30 -1.71
N GLU A 779 -24.01 -40.03 -0.89
CA GLU A 779 -24.91 -41.05 -0.34
C GLU A 779 -25.60 -41.87 -1.45
N ASN A 780 -26.15 -41.21 -2.47
CA ASN A 780 -26.81 -41.88 -3.60
C ASN A 780 -25.84 -42.72 -4.44
N PHE A 781 -24.61 -42.24 -4.64
CA PHE A 781 -23.57 -42.95 -5.37
C PHE A 781 -23.07 -44.18 -4.59
N LEU A 782 -22.89 -44.05 -3.27
CA LEU A 782 -22.56 -45.18 -2.40
C LEU A 782 -23.68 -46.23 -2.35
N ALA A 783 -24.95 -45.79 -2.33
CA ALA A 783 -26.10 -46.68 -2.42
C ALA A 783 -26.13 -47.44 -3.77
N PHE A 784 -25.81 -46.76 -4.87
CA PHE A 784 -25.66 -47.38 -6.19
C PHE A 784 -24.57 -48.46 -6.20
N LEU A 785 -23.37 -48.15 -5.67
CA LEU A 785 -22.26 -49.12 -5.54
C LEU A 785 -22.60 -50.32 -4.66
N SER A 786 -23.45 -50.14 -3.65
CA SER A 786 -23.85 -51.20 -2.72
C SER A 786 -24.91 -52.15 -3.31
N SER A 787 -25.60 -51.73 -4.37
CA SER A 787 -26.64 -52.51 -5.05
C SER A 787 -26.08 -53.44 -6.13
N ASP A 788 -24.92 -53.12 -6.68
CA ASP A 788 -24.10 -54.02 -7.50
C ASP A 788 -23.13 -54.79 -6.59
N ALA A 789 -23.03 -56.10 -6.75
CA ALA A 789 -22.36 -57.02 -5.81
C ALA A 789 -20.81 -56.92 -5.75
N GLN A 790 -20.23 -55.70 -5.75
CA GLN A 790 -18.78 -55.43 -5.74
C GLN A 790 -18.29 -54.61 -4.53
N ALA A 791 -19.01 -54.63 -3.41
CA ALA A 791 -18.53 -53.97 -2.18
C ALA A 791 -17.65 -54.91 -1.33
N ASN A 792 -16.36 -55.03 -1.66
CA ASN A 792 -15.37 -55.26 -0.60
C ASN A 792 -15.20 -53.96 0.18
N ALA A 793 -14.89 -54.06 1.48
CA ALA A 793 -14.77 -52.95 2.43
C ALA A 793 -13.81 -51.85 1.94
N VAL A 794 -14.33 -50.89 1.17
CA VAL A 794 -13.66 -49.63 0.85
C VAL A 794 -14.24 -48.60 1.80
N ASP A 795 -13.37 -47.76 2.37
CA ASP A 795 -13.78 -46.61 3.15
C ASP A 795 -14.69 -45.71 2.28
N MET A 796 -15.96 -45.61 2.68
CA MET A 796 -17.02 -44.95 1.93
C MET A 796 -16.73 -43.46 1.77
N GLN A 797 -16.13 -42.85 2.79
CA GLN A 797 -15.76 -41.43 2.79
C GLN A 797 -14.67 -41.15 1.73
N THR A 798 -13.60 -41.96 1.74
CA THR A 798 -12.47 -41.79 0.80
C THR A 798 -12.88 -42.05 -0.65
N THR A 799 -13.88 -42.90 -0.86
CA THR A 799 -14.41 -43.18 -2.21
C THR A 799 -15.13 -41.97 -2.78
N VAL A 800 -16.01 -41.35 -2.00
CA VAL A 800 -16.73 -40.13 -2.40
C VAL A 800 -15.74 -39.00 -2.68
N GLU A 801 -14.73 -38.80 -1.82
CA GLU A 801 -13.70 -37.78 -2.02
C GLU A 801 -12.89 -38.00 -3.31
N LYS A 802 -12.47 -39.24 -3.58
CA LYS A 802 -11.76 -39.59 -4.83
C LYS A 802 -12.60 -39.32 -6.06
N VAL A 803 -13.87 -39.72 -6.04
CA VAL A 803 -14.79 -39.48 -7.16
C VAL A 803 -15.04 -37.98 -7.34
N GLN A 804 -15.26 -37.25 -6.26
CA GLN A 804 -15.43 -35.80 -6.29
C GLN A 804 -14.21 -35.10 -6.92
N LYS A 805 -12.99 -35.48 -6.52
CA LYS A 805 -11.75 -34.96 -7.09
C LYS A 805 -11.63 -35.29 -8.57
N GLY A 806 -11.90 -36.52 -8.97
CA GLY A 806 -11.83 -36.93 -10.38
C GLY A 806 -12.87 -36.24 -11.27
N LEU A 807 -14.09 -36.05 -10.77
CA LEU A 807 -15.13 -35.30 -11.47
C LEU A 807 -14.72 -33.83 -11.68
N ARG A 808 -14.08 -33.19 -10.68
CA ARG A 808 -13.50 -31.84 -10.83
C ARG A 808 -12.45 -31.79 -11.93
N GLN A 809 -11.53 -32.76 -11.98
CA GLN A 809 -10.50 -32.83 -13.03
C GLN A 809 -11.11 -32.94 -14.43
N ILE A 810 -12.17 -33.74 -14.59
CA ILE A 810 -12.86 -33.87 -15.88
C ILE A 810 -13.55 -32.56 -16.28
N LEU A 811 -14.24 -31.90 -15.36
CA LEU A 811 -14.91 -30.62 -15.63
C LEU A 811 -13.94 -29.51 -16.03
N GLN A 812 -12.72 -29.57 -15.51
CA GLN A 812 -11.64 -28.65 -15.83
C GLN A 812 -10.95 -28.93 -17.18
N ASN A 813 -11.27 -30.04 -17.85
CA ASN A 813 -10.66 -30.44 -19.12
C ASN A 813 -11.22 -29.65 -20.33
N VAL A 814 -11.04 -28.34 -20.29
CA VAL A 814 -11.45 -27.36 -21.30
C VAL A 814 -10.24 -26.59 -21.84
N VAL A 815 -10.35 -26.06 -23.06
CA VAL A 815 -9.28 -25.29 -23.71
C VAL A 815 -9.53 -23.79 -23.59
N LEU A 816 -10.77 -23.37 -23.82
CA LEU A 816 -11.22 -21.98 -23.76
C LEU A 816 -12.33 -21.81 -22.74
N LEU A 817 -12.38 -20.66 -22.10
CA LEU A 817 -13.46 -20.20 -21.23
C LEU A 817 -14.24 -19.12 -21.98
N ARG A 818 -15.57 -19.13 -21.86
CA ARG A 818 -16.42 -18.09 -22.44
C ARG A 818 -16.46 -16.88 -21.50
N ASP A 819 -16.38 -15.67 -22.05
CA ASP A 819 -16.52 -14.44 -21.27
C ASP A 819 -17.95 -14.33 -20.70
N VAL A 820 -18.05 -13.98 -19.42
CA VAL A 820 -19.33 -13.91 -18.68
C VAL A 820 -20.21 -12.77 -19.18
N ASN A 821 -19.61 -11.70 -19.73
CA ASN A 821 -20.30 -10.50 -20.17
C ASN A 821 -20.55 -10.49 -21.70
N CYS A 822 -19.90 -11.36 -22.47
CA CYS A 822 -20.00 -11.36 -23.93
C CYS A 822 -19.78 -12.74 -24.55
N GLU A 823 -20.84 -13.32 -25.14
CA GLU A 823 -20.80 -14.70 -25.68
C GLU A 823 -19.81 -14.92 -26.84
N ASP A 824 -19.42 -13.85 -27.54
CA ASP A 824 -18.48 -13.87 -28.67
C ASP A 824 -17.02 -13.62 -28.25
N LYS A 825 -16.73 -13.60 -26.96
CA LYS A 825 -15.39 -13.45 -26.39
C LYS A 825 -14.98 -14.67 -25.58
N PHE A 826 -13.69 -14.99 -25.69
CA PHE A 826 -13.12 -16.21 -25.12
C PHE A 826 -11.77 -15.93 -24.47
N HIS A 827 -11.47 -16.68 -23.42
CA HIS A 827 -10.21 -16.64 -22.67
C HIS A 827 -9.56 -18.02 -22.71
N PRO A 828 -8.25 -18.15 -22.99
CA PRO A 828 -7.56 -19.41 -22.79
C PRO A 828 -7.61 -19.84 -21.32
N ARG A 829 -7.96 -21.10 -21.04
CA ARG A 829 -7.78 -21.68 -19.70
C ARG A 829 -6.28 -21.66 -19.39
N PHE A 830 -5.91 -21.26 -18.17
CA PHE A 830 -4.51 -21.34 -17.75
C PHE A 830 -4.01 -22.80 -17.83
N GLY A 831 -2.81 -23.03 -18.39
CA GLY A 831 -2.28 -24.38 -18.61
C GLY A 831 -3.08 -25.23 -19.61
N CYS A 832 -3.85 -24.62 -20.53
CA CYS A 832 -4.68 -25.37 -21.48
C CYS A 832 -3.89 -26.36 -22.36
N LEU A 833 -2.61 -26.07 -22.62
CA LEU A 833 -1.73 -26.88 -23.48
C LEU A 833 -1.46 -28.29 -22.93
N GLU A 834 -1.61 -28.48 -21.62
CA GLU A 834 -1.38 -29.77 -20.95
C GLU A 834 -2.63 -30.66 -20.92
N THR A 835 -3.80 -30.09 -21.23
CA THR A 835 -5.09 -30.76 -21.11
C THR A 835 -5.27 -31.89 -22.12
N HIS A 836 -6.02 -32.92 -21.74
CA HIS A 836 -6.44 -33.98 -22.66
C HIS A 836 -7.29 -33.42 -23.81
N SER A 837 -8.09 -32.39 -23.52
CA SER A 837 -8.88 -31.68 -24.53
C SER A 837 -8.01 -31.05 -25.62
N PHE A 838 -6.89 -30.41 -25.25
CA PHE A 838 -5.91 -29.86 -26.20
C PHE A 838 -5.13 -30.94 -26.95
N LYS A 839 -4.67 -31.99 -26.24
CA LYS A 839 -3.93 -33.12 -26.84
C LYS A 839 -4.73 -33.82 -27.95
N ALA A 840 -6.06 -33.83 -27.86
CA ALA A 840 -6.96 -34.41 -28.86
C ALA A 840 -7.18 -33.53 -30.11
N LEU A 841 -6.69 -32.28 -30.13
CA LEU A 841 -6.88 -31.37 -31.26
C LEU A 841 -5.96 -31.71 -32.45
N GLU A 842 -6.39 -31.31 -33.64
CA GLU A 842 -5.58 -31.37 -34.86
C GLU A 842 -4.30 -30.51 -34.72
N PRO A 843 -3.16 -30.91 -35.35
CA PRO A 843 -1.88 -30.22 -35.19
C PRO A 843 -1.93 -28.70 -35.47
N TRP A 844 -2.66 -28.28 -36.51
CA TRP A 844 -2.77 -26.87 -36.88
C TRP A 844 -3.63 -26.06 -35.88
N VAL A 845 -4.64 -26.70 -35.26
CA VAL A 845 -5.44 -26.06 -34.19
C VAL A 845 -4.59 -25.88 -32.94
N LYS A 846 -3.77 -26.89 -32.60
CA LYS A 846 -2.82 -26.80 -31.49
C LYS A 846 -1.87 -25.63 -31.65
N GLU A 847 -1.30 -25.45 -32.84
CA GLU A 847 -0.43 -24.32 -33.15
C GLU A 847 -1.13 -22.97 -32.97
N ALA A 848 -2.34 -22.82 -33.51
CA ALA A 848 -3.13 -21.59 -33.36
C ALA A 848 -3.49 -21.29 -31.89
N ILE A 849 -3.91 -22.30 -31.12
CA ILE A 849 -4.24 -22.12 -29.70
C ILE A 849 -2.99 -21.82 -28.87
N SER A 850 -1.83 -22.43 -29.17
CA SER A 850 -0.56 -22.10 -28.51
C SER A 850 -0.14 -20.66 -28.77
N GLU A 851 -0.29 -20.17 -30.01
CA GLU A 851 -0.03 -18.77 -30.37
C GLU A 851 -0.95 -17.83 -29.57
N PHE A 852 -2.26 -18.09 -29.55
CA PHE A 852 -3.21 -17.31 -28.75
C PHE A 852 -2.90 -17.36 -27.26
N HIS A 853 -2.50 -18.51 -26.71
CA HIS A 853 -2.13 -18.66 -25.31
C HIS A 853 -0.93 -17.78 -24.96
N GLU A 854 0.16 -17.86 -25.72
CA GLU A 854 1.34 -17.02 -25.49
C GLU A 854 1.02 -15.53 -25.65
N GLU A 855 0.28 -15.17 -26.69
CA GLU A 855 -0.11 -13.79 -26.94
C GLU A 855 -0.96 -13.26 -25.78
N TYR A 856 -1.96 -14.02 -25.35
CA TYR A 856 -2.91 -13.63 -24.31
C TYR A 856 -2.24 -13.43 -22.94
N PHE A 857 -1.32 -14.30 -22.52
CA PHE A 857 -0.74 -14.21 -21.17
C PHE A 857 0.48 -13.28 -21.07
N PHE A 858 1.24 -13.10 -22.17
CA PHE A 858 2.55 -12.44 -22.09
C PHE A 858 2.69 -11.17 -22.96
N ARG A 859 1.84 -10.94 -23.96
CA ARG A 859 2.02 -9.83 -24.92
C ARG A 859 0.79 -8.91 -25.06
N ARG A 860 -0.38 -9.47 -25.36
CA ARG A 860 -1.63 -8.79 -25.76
C ARG A 860 -2.15 -7.78 -24.73
N GLN A 861 -1.84 -7.99 -23.45
CA GLN A 861 -2.51 -7.30 -22.35
C GLN A 861 -1.72 -6.13 -21.76
N ASN A 862 -0.44 -6.02 -22.09
CA ASN A 862 0.50 -5.16 -21.36
C ASN A 862 0.07 -3.68 -21.37
N ASP A 863 -0.38 -3.16 -22.51
CA ASP A 863 -0.81 -1.76 -22.62
C ASP A 863 -2.13 -1.48 -21.89
N LEU A 864 -3.06 -2.43 -21.93
CA LEU A 864 -4.35 -2.33 -21.22
C LEU A 864 -4.12 -2.26 -19.71
N TRP A 865 -3.31 -3.18 -19.17
CA TRP A 865 -3.00 -3.23 -17.74
C TRP A 865 -2.20 -2.02 -17.28
N LYS A 866 -1.24 -1.55 -18.09
CA LYS A 866 -0.50 -0.30 -17.83
C LYS A 866 -1.45 0.89 -17.72
N LYS A 867 -2.39 1.02 -18.67
CA LYS A 867 -3.40 2.09 -18.67
C LYS A 867 -4.33 2.01 -17.45
N ASN A 868 -4.78 0.80 -17.10
CA ASN A 868 -5.67 0.59 -15.95
C ASN A 868 -4.99 1.02 -14.65
N ALA A 869 -3.74 0.59 -14.42
CA ALA A 869 -2.99 0.96 -13.23
C ALA A 869 -2.64 2.45 -13.18
N ALA A 870 -2.31 3.07 -14.33
CA ALA A 870 -2.02 4.50 -14.42
C ALA A 870 -3.23 5.40 -14.08
N ASP A 871 -4.45 4.88 -14.21
CA ASP A 871 -5.68 5.58 -13.82
C ASP A 871 -5.96 5.44 -12.31
N ILE A 872 -5.72 4.24 -11.75
CA ILE A 872 -6.11 3.91 -10.37
C ILE A 872 -4.99 4.28 -9.37
N LEU A 873 -3.78 3.75 -9.54
CA LEU A 873 -2.72 3.83 -8.52
C LEU A 873 -2.35 5.26 -8.11
N PRO A 874 -2.23 6.26 -9.01
CA PRO A 874 -1.90 7.62 -8.58
C PRO A 874 -2.92 8.22 -7.61
N LYS A 875 -4.21 7.90 -7.77
CA LYS A 875 -5.28 8.36 -6.87
C LYS A 875 -5.20 7.71 -5.49
N LEU A 876 -4.73 6.47 -5.44
CA LEU A 876 -4.51 5.75 -4.19
C LEU A 876 -3.28 6.26 -3.45
N VAL A 877 -2.17 6.46 -4.15
CA VAL A 877 -0.96 7.06 -3.58
C VAL A 877 -1.26 8.46 -3.03
N GLU A 878 -2.11 9.24 -3.69
CA GLU A 878 -2.61 10.52 -3.19
C GLU A 878 -3.49 10.36 -1.93
N GLY A 879 -4.38 9.36 -1.91
CA GLY A 879 -5.28 9.07 -0.78
C GLY A 879 -4.60 8.47 0.45
N SER A 880 -3.34 8.03 0.36
CA SER A 880 -2.55 7.47 1.47
C SER A 880 -2.10 8.50 2.50
N ASN A 881 -2.38 9.78 2.27
CA ASN A 881 -2.01 10.90 3.13
C ASN A 881 -0.50 10.91 3.47
N GLY A 882 0.31 10.52 2.50
CA GLY A 882 1.76 10.53 2.60
C GLY A 882 2.39 9.28 3.19
N MET A 883 1.65 8.21 3.52
CA MET A 883 2.28 6.95 3.95
C MET A 883 3.24 6.40 2.88
N LEU A 884 4.32 5.74 3.31
CA LEU A 884 5.23 5.03 2.41
C LEU A 884 4.50 3.81 1.80
N VAL A 885 4.44 3.75 0.47
CA VAL A 885 3.73 2.69 -0.25
C VAL A 885 4.69 1.57 -0.61
N CYS A 886 4.37 0.35 -0.17
CA CYS A 886 5.05 -0.87 -0.58
C CYS A 886 4.03 -1.77 -1.30
N GLY A 887 4.33 -2.22 -2.52
CA GLY A 887 3.51 -3.17 -3.25
C GLY A 887 4.08 -4.58 -3.11
N GLU A 888 3.22 -5.54 -2.79
CA GLU A 888 3.58 -6.94 -3.02
C GLU A 888 3.36 -7.30 -4.48
N ASP A 889 4.48 -7.44 -5.20
CA ASP A 889 4.57 -7.73 -6.63
C ASP A 889 5.16 -9.13 -6.87
N LEU A 890 4.64 -10.18 -6.22
CA LEU A 890 5.06 -11.57 -6.44
C LEU A 890 4.14 -12.29 -7.45
N GLY A 891 4.56 -13.48 -7.89
CA GLY A 891 3.79 -14.31 -8.82
C GLY A 891 4.03 -13.98 -10.29
N LEU A 892 2.98 -14.06 -11.11
CA LEU A 892 3.05 -13.80 -12.56
C LEU A 892 3.04 -12.28 -12.83
N ILE A 893 4.22 -11.66 -12.86
CA ILE A 893 4.41 -10.21 -12.99
C ILE A 893 4.44 -9.78 -14.48
N PRO A 894 3.50 -8.92 -14.94
CA PRO A 894 3.56 -8.34 -16.28
C PRO A 894 4.75 -7.37 -16.46
N PRO A 895 5.32 -7.25 -17.68
CA PRO A 895 6.46 -6.34 -17.94
C PRO A 895 6.21 -4.87 -17.60
N CYS A 896 4.96 -4.39 -17.64
CA CYS A 896 4.62 -3.01 -17.28
C CYS A 896 4.74 -2.71 -15.78
N VAL A 897 4.58 -3.71 -14.90
CA VAL A 897 4.44 -3.49 -13.45
C VAL A 897 5.67 -2.82 -12.83
N PRO A 898 6.90 -3.31 -13.04
CA PRO A 898 8.09 -2.67 -12.44
C PRO A 898 8.24 -1.21 -12.84
N SER A 899 7.95 -0.88 -14.10
CA SER A 899 8.04 0.51 -14.58
C SER A 899 7.01 1.43 -13.93
N VAL A 900 5.76 0.99 -13.81
CA VAL A 900 4.68 1.80 -13.19
C VAL A 900 4.92 1.98 -11.70
N MET A 901 5.36 0.93 -11.00
CA MET A 901 5.69 1.04 -9.57
C MET A 901 6.85 2.01 -9.34
N LYS A 902 7.91 1.91 -10.15
CA LYS A 902 9.04 2.83 -10.13
C LYS A 902 8.58 4.27 -10.36
N ASP A 903 7.81 4.52 -11.41
CA ASP A 903 7.30 5.86 -11.78
C ASP A 903 6.43 6.50 -10.68
N LEU A 904 5.82 5.69 -9.81
CA LEU A 904 4.99 6.15 -8.69
C LEU A 904 5.73 6.16 -7.34
N GLY A 905 7.01 5.75 -7.31
CA GLY A 905 7.80 5.64 -6.09
C GLY A 905 7.30 4.55 -5.13
N ILE A 906 6.63 3.52 -5.64
CA ILE A 906 6.15 2.37 -4.87
C ILE A 906 7.29 1.36 -4.70
N LEU A 907 7.59 0.98 -3.46
CA LEU A 907 8.62 -0.04 -3.18
C LEU A 907 8.10 -1.43 -3.53
N GLY A 908 8.83 -2.18 -4.34
CA GLY A 908 8.53 -3.61 -4.60
C GLY A 908 8.93 -4.52 -3.43
N LEU A 909 8.42 -5.74 -3.40
CA LEU A 909 8.78 -6.77 -2.43
C LEU A 909 9.72 -7.80 -3.06
N ARG A 910 10.81 -8.14 -2.37
CA ARG A 910 11.75 -9.16 -2.82
C ARG A 910 11.95 -10.19 -1.72
N ILE A 911 11.32 -11.34 -1.90
CA ILE A 911 11.54 -12.53 -1.06
C ILE A 911 12.59 -13.39 -1.75
N GLN A 912 13.73 -13.64 -1.10
CA GLN A 912 14.87 -14.31 -1.74
C GLN A 912 14.51 -15.64 -2.40
N ARG A 913 13.55 -16.37 -1.82
CA ARG A 913 13.10 -17.69 -2.30
C ARG A 913 11.96 -17.65 -3.33
N MET A 914 11.47 -16.46 -3.67
CA MET A 914 10.45 -16.18 -4.70
C MET A 914 10.99 -15.09 -5.65
N PRO A 915 11.92 -15.43 -6.56
CA PRO A 915 12.50 -14.47 -7.48
C PRO A 915 11.45 -13.90 -8.44
N SER A 916 11.61 -12.62 -8.80
CA SER A 916 10.65 -11.85 -9.62
C SER A 916 10.93 -11.93 -11.14
N ASP A 917 12.11 -12.39 -11.54
CA ASP A 917 12.51 -12.46 -12.95
C ASP A 917 12.36 -13.89 -13.47
N SER A 918 11.42 -14.10 -14.40
CA SER A 918 11.20 -15.39 -15.06
C SER A 918 12.26 -15.71 -16.12
N SER A 919 13.12 -14.74 -16.48
CA SER A 919 14.17 -14.90 -17.49
C SER A 919 15.49 -15.41 -16.91
N GLN A 920 15.64 -15.44 -15.57
CA GLN A 920 16.76 -16.13 -14.93
C GLN A 920 16.31 -17.50 -14.43
N GLU A 921 17.06 -18.53 -14.83
CA GLU A 921 17.03 -19.90 -14.29
C GLU A 921 17.36 -19.98 -12.78
N GLY A 922 17.32 -18.85 -12.06
CA GLY A 922 17.76 -18.71 -10.68
C GLY A 922 16.68 -19.14 -9.69
N GLU A 923 16.92 -20.25 -9.01
CA GLU A 923 16.13 -20.76 -7.88
C GLU A 923 15.98 -19.78 -6.69
N PHE A 924 16.81 -18.73 -6.65
CA PHE A 924 16.86 -17.68 -5.62
C PHE A 924 17.19 -16.31 -6.22
N GLY A 925 16.62 -15.25 -5.65
CA GLY A 925 16.97 -13.86 -5.98
C GLY A 925 18.43 -13.53 -5.65
N ASP A 926 19.04 -12.68 -6.48
CA ASP A 926 20.40 -12.18 -6.28
C ASP A 926 20.38 -10.85 -5.50
N LEU A 927 20.78 -10.92 -4.24
CA LEU A 927 20.77 -9.79 -3.30
C LEU A 927 21.67 -8.62 -3.74
N SER A 928 22.71 -8.88 -4.54
CA SER A 928 23.63 -7.85 -5.04
C SER A 928 22.98 -6.97 -6.13
N ASN A 929 21.99 -7.52 -6.82
CA ASN A 929 21.26 -6.87 -7.91
C ASN A 929 19.94 -6.24 -7.47
N TYR A 930 19.61 -6.28 -6.17
CA TYR A 930 18.38 -5.66 -5.67
C TYR A 930 18.43 -4.14 -5.82
N PRO A 931 17.47 -3.52 -6.52
CA PRO A 931 17.42 -2.08 -6.66
C PRO A 931 17.06 -1.43 -5.33
N TYR A 932 17.37 -0.14 -5.18
CA TYR A 932 17.11 0.58 -3.92
C TYR A 932 15.62 0.59 -3.53
N GLN A 933 14.70 0.76 -4.48
CA GLN A 933 13.25 0.87 -4.21
C GLN A 933 12.56 -0.47 -3.96
N VAL A 934 13.11 -1.29 -3.06
CA VAL A 934 12.49 -2.54 -2.63
C VAL A 934 12.56 -2.74 -1.12
N VAL A 935 11.64 -3.56 -0.63
CA VAL A 935 11.70 -4.23 0.66
C VAL A 935 12.26 -5.62 0.43
N ALA A 936 13.44 -5.91 0.99
CA ALA A 936 14.04 -7.23 0.94
C ALA A 936 13.69 -8.03 2.20
N SER A 937 13.39 -9.31 2.04
CA SER A 937 13.21 -10.22 3.16
C SER A 937 13.68 -11.65 2.81
N PRO A 938 14.26 -12.39 3.78
CA PRO A 938 14.49 -13.82 3.62
C PRO A 938 13.19 -14.63 3.57
N SER A 939 12.16 -14.20 4.30
CA SER A 939 10.89 -14.92 4.48
C SER A 939 9.71 -13.97 4.74
N CYS A 940 8.48 -14.45 4.59
CA CYS A 940 7.27 -13.69 4.93
C CYS A 940 6.26 -14.63 5.60
N HIS A 941 5.05 -14.16 5.89
CA HIS A 941 4.04 -14.97 6.56
C HIS A 941 3.55 -16.16 5.71
N ASP A 942 3.63 -16.07 4.37
CA ASP A 942 3.19 -17.10 3.42
C ASP A 942 4.27 -18.12 3.04
N VAL A 943 5.50 -17.94 3.52
CA VAL A 943 6.59 -18.92 3.31
C VAL A 943 7.14 -19.38 4.65
N PRO A 944 7.73 -20.59 4.73
CA PRO A 944 8.30 -21.06 5.99
C PRO A 944 9.41 -20.10 6.50
N THR A 945 9.66 -20.09 7.81
CA THR A 945 10.81 -19.35 8.39
C THR A 945 12.12 -19.85 7.79
N VAL A 946 13.23 -19.13 7.98
CA VAL A 946 14.54 -19.60 7.49
C VAL A 946 14.88 -20.97 8.07
N ARG A 947 14.63 -21.19 9.37
CA ARG A 947 14.84 -22.48 10.03
C ARG A 947 13.97 -23.58 9.42
N ALA A 948 12.67 -23.35 9.34
CA ALA A 948 11.71 -24.33 8.84
C ALA A 948 12.04 -24.73 7.40
N TRP A 949 12.24 -23.75 6.52
CA TRP A 949 12.57 -24.00 5.12
C TRP A 949 13.90 -24.75 4.96
N TRP A 950 14.92 -24.40 5.74
CA TRP A 950 16.23 -25.04 5.67
C TRP A 950 16.16 -26.54 5.98
N GLU A 951 15.34 -26.90 6.97
CA GLU A 951 15.16 -28.29 7.42
C GLU A 951 14.20 -29.07 6.50
N GLU A 952 13.19 -28.40 5.93
CA GLU A 952 12.22 -28.99 4.99
C GLU A 952 12.82 -29.28 3.60
N ASP A 953 13.68 -28.39 3.08
CA ASP A 953 14.28 -28.49 1.74
C ASP A 953 15.79 -28.23 1.78
N TYR A 954 16.49 -29.10 2.53
CA TYR A 954 17.93 -28.98 2.77
C TYR A 954 18.77 -28.99 1.48
N GLU A 955 18.38 -29.74 0.45
CA GLU A 955 19.12 -29.79 -0.81
C GLU A 955 19.06 -28.44 -1.54
N ARG A 956 17.91 -27.77 -1.53
CA ARG A 956 17.78 -26.40 -2.03
C ARG A 956 18.56 -25.42 -1.16
N ALA A 957 18.51 -25.55 0.16
CA ALA A 957 19.27 -24.71 1.08
C ALA A 957 20.80 -24.84 0.89
N LYS A 958 21.30 -26.05 0.66
CA LYS A 958 22.71 -26.33 0.38
C LYS A 958 23.20 -25.65 -0.90
N ARG A 959 22.35 -25.56 -1.93
CA ARG A 959 22.65 -24.81 -3.16
C ARG A 959 22.75 -23.31 -2.91
N LEU A 960 21.85 -22.74 -2.10
CA LEU A 960 21.95 -21.34 -1.67
C LEU A 960 23.27 -21.07 -0.95
N TRP A 961 23.62 -21.93 0.02
CA TRP A 961 24.86 -21.78 0.79
C TRP A 961 26.10 -21.78 -0.10
N SER A 962 26.17 -22.73 -1.03
CA SER A 962 27.31 -22.89 -1.95
C SER A 962 27.41 -21.74 -2.96
N ARG A 963 26.28 -21.10 -3.30
CA ARG A 963 26.23 -19.99 -4.26
C ARG A 963 26.59 -18.65 -3.62
N ASP A 964 26.00 -18.35 -2.45
CA ASP A 964 25.93 -16.99 -1.92
C ASP A 964 26.64 -16.78 -0.56
N LEU A 965 26.88 -17.85 0.21
CA LEU A 965 27.26 -17.73 1.63
C LEU A 965 28.61 -18.39 1.97
N SER A 966 29.07 -19.36 1.18
CA SER A 966 30.36 -20.00 1.40
C SER A 966 31.50 -18.99 1.22
N LYS A 967 32.40 -18.89 2.21
CA LYS A 967 33.63 -18.11 2.07
C LYS A 967 34.62 -18.87 1.17
N ASP A 968 35.39 -18.15 0.36
CA ASP A 968 36.37 -18.68 -0.60
C ASP A 968 37.22 -19.83 -0.01
N GLY A 969 36.84 -21.08 -0.31
CA GLY A 969 37.64 -22.28 -0.01
C GLY A 969 37.16 -23.20 1.13
N GLU A 970 36.05 -22.93 1.82
CA GLU A 970 35.47 -23.90 2.77
C GLU A 970 34.61 -24.94 2.03
N SER A 971 35.07 -26.20 2.02
CA SER A 971 34.43 -27.32 1.29
C SER A 971 33.35 -28.07 2.09
N ASP A 972 33.15 -27.75 3.37
CA ASP A 972 32.25 -28.52 4.22
C ASP A 972 30.80 -28.06 4.03
N PRO A 973 29.86 -28.98 3.73
CA PRO A 973 28.46 -28.64 3.59
C PRO A 973 27.90 -28.17 4.95
N PRO A 974 27.00 -27.17 4.95
CA PRO A 974 26.39 -26.70 6.20
C PRO A 974 25.50 -27.80 6.81
N PRO A 975 25.25 -27.80 8.13
CA PRO A 975 24.48 -28.86 8.78
C PRO A 975 23.01 -28.92 8.29
N PRO A 976 22.38 -30.12 8.23
CA PRO A 976 20.96 -30.27 7.89
C PRO A 976 20.02 -29.58 8.88
N GLU A 977 20.35 -29.62 10.16
CA GLU A 977 19.65 -28.84 11.19
C GLU A 977 20.08 -27.37 11.11
N CYS A 978 19.12 -26.45 11.09
CA CYS A 978 19.42 -25.04 10.87
C CYS A 978 20.00 -24.38 12.14
N LYS A 979 21.32 -24.26 12.20
CA LYS A 979 22.02 -23.64 13.34
C LYS A 979 21.97 -22.09 13.29
N PRO A 980 22.07 -21.39 14.44
CA PRO A 980 21.97 -19.93 14.49
C PRO A 980 22.90 -19.16 13.56
N PHE A 981 24.13 -19.66 13.35
CA PHE A 981 25.09 -19.01 12.46
C PHE A 981 24.65 -19.01 10.99
N VAL A 982 23.85 -19.99 10.57
CA VAL A 982 23.29 -20.09 9.22
C VAL A 982 22.26 -18.99 9.01
N VAL A 983 21.33 -18.85 9.96
CA VAL A 983 20.31 -17.80 9.96
C VAL A 983 20.98 -16.43 9.98
N LYS A 984 21.99 -16.24 10.84
CA LYS A 984 22.79 -15.01 10.90
C LYS A 984 23.42 -14.68 9.54
N ALA A 985 24.05 -15.65 8.88
CA ALA A 985 24.69 -15.43 7.57
C ALA A 985 23.69 -14.99 6.50
N ILE A 986 22.49 -15.58 6.48
CA ILE A 986 21.41 -15.19 5.58
C ILE A 986 20.95 -13.76 5.88
N LEU A 987 20.76 -13.40 7.16
CA LEU A 987 20.37 -12.05 7.55
C LEU A 987 21.45 -11.01 7.23
N ASP A 988 22.74 -11.31 7.47
CA ASP A 988 23.87 -10.45 7.11
C ASP A 988 23.90 -10.16 5.59
N ALA A 989 23.67 -11.19 4.77
CA ALA A 989 23.59 -11.04 3.31
C ALA A 989 22.44 -10.11 2.88
N HIS A 990 21.28 -10.22 3.53
CA HIS A 990 20.14 -9.32 3.27
C HIS A 990 20.42 -7.89 3.74
N LEU A 991 21.06 -7.72 4.90
CA LEU A 991 21.46 -6.41 5.42
C LEU A 991 22.49 -5.74 4.49
N ALA A 992 23.38 -6.50 3.85
CA ALA A 992 24.34 -5.99 2.86
C ALA A 992 23.71 -5.56 1.52
N SER A 993 22.46 -5.97 1.23
CA SER A 993 21.80 -5.70 -0.06
C SER A 993 21.59 -4.21 -0.36
N GLY A 994 21.30 -3.91 -1.64
CA GLY A 994 20.96 -2.57 -2.14
C GLY A 994 19.62 -2.00 -1.64
N ALA A 995 18.74 -2.85 -1.09
CA ALA A 995 17.35 -2.51 -0.77
C ALA A 995 17.20 -1.38 0.27
N CYS A 996 16.21 -0.51 0.09
CA CYS A 996 15.86 0.56 1.02
C CYS A 996 15.49 0.00 2.40
N LEU A 997 14.66 -1.04 2.43
CA LEU A 997 14.25 -1.69 3.67
C LEU A 997 14.65 -3.17 3.65
N MET A 998 15.18 -3.65 4.77
CA MET A 998 15.30 -5.07 5.08
C MET A 998 14.35 -5.37 6.24
N ILE A 999 13.33 -6.19 6.03
CA ILE A 999 12.34 -6.53 7.06
C ILE A 999 12.25 -8.04 7.12
N ALA A 1000 12.58 -8.66 8.25
CA ALA A 1000 12.47 -10.11 8.45
C ALA A 1000 11.47 -10.44 9.58
N PRO A 1001 10.83 -11.62 9.55
CA PRO A 1001 9.97 -12.06 10.65
C PRO A 1001 10.70 -12.12 11.99
N LEU A 1002 9.98 -11.88 13.09
CA LEU A 1002 10.53 -11.97 14.45
C LEU A 1002 11.23 -13.32 14.70
N GLN A 1003 10.68 -14.41 14.15
CA GLN A 1003 11.24 -15.76 14.28
C GLN A 1003 12.67 -15.84 13.75
N ASP A 1004 12.95 -15.24 12.59
CA ASP A 1004 14.29 -15.26 11.99
C ASP A 1004 15.29 -14.43 12.82
N TRP A 1005 14.85 -13.31 13.40
CA TRP A 1005 15.67 -12.51 14.32
C TRP A 1005 16.00 -13.26 15.63
N LEU A 1006 15.03 -13.97 16.20
CA LEU A 1006 15.26 -14.81 17.37
C LEU A 1006 16.21 -15.97 17.04
N ALA A 1007 16.02 -16.58 15.87
CA ALA A 1007 16.78 -17.73 15.39
C ALA A 1007 18.27 -17.46 15.13
N CYS A 1008 18.68 -16.20 14.95
CA CYS A 1008 20.08 -15.83 14.75
C CYS A 1008 20.89 -15.71 16.05
N CYS A 1009 20.25 -15.80 17.23
CA CYS A 1009 20.91 -15.74 18.52
C CYS A 1009 21.88 -16.92 18.72
N LEU A 1010 23.18 -16.63 18.87
CA LEU A 1010 24.25 -17.63 18.79
C LEU A 1010 24.24 -18.65 19.93
N SER A 1011 23.73 -18.30 21.11
CA SER A 1011 23.51 -19.25 22.20
C SER A 1011 22.46 -20.32 21.88
N GLY A 1012 21.62 -20.11 20.85
CA GLY A 1012 20.53 -21.01 20.48
C GLY A 1012 19.37 -21.03 21.47
N LYS A 1013 19.35 -20.12 22.46
CA LYS A 1013 18.34 -20.10 23.54
C LYS A 1013 16.90 -19.89 23.09
N TYR A 1014 16.70 -19.37 21.87
CA TYR A 1014 15.38 -19.20 21.27
C TYR A 1014 15.02 -20.31 20.28
N ASN A 1015 15.93 -21.25 20.02
CA ASN A 1015 15.72 -22.33 19.06
C ASN A 1015 15.28 -23.61 19.80
N THR A 1016 14.35 -23.46 20.74
CA THR A 1016 13.90 -24.54 21.66
C THR A 1016 12.66 -25.28 21.17
N VAL A 1017 11.97 -24.71 20.19
CA VAL A 1017 10.80 -25.32 19.53
C VAL A 1017 11.20 -25.87 18.17
N GLU A 1018 10.42 -26.85 17.70
CA GLU A 1018 10.57 -27.42 16.36
C GLU A 1018 10.39 -26.33 15.30
N ALA A 1019 11.22 -26.33 14.26
CA ALA A 1019 11.22 -25.25 13.27
C ALA A 1019 9.88 -25.12 12.52
N SER A 1020 9.18 -26.23 12.29
CA SER A 1020 7.87 -26.25 11.62
C SER A 1020 6.76 -25.58 12.43
N GLU A 1021 6.88 -25.53 13.77
CA GLU A 1021 5.91 -24.85 14.66
C GLU A 1021 6.00 -23.32 14.58
N GLU A 1022 7.07 -22.78 13.96
CA GLU A 1022 7.27 -21.34 13.77
C GLU A 1022 6.48 -20.77 12.58
N ARG A 1023 5.87 -21.63 11.76
CA ARG A 1023 5.14 -21.27 10.55
C ARG A 1023 3.85 -20.52 10.90
N ILE A 1024 3.64 -19.36 10.26
CA ILE A 1024 2.45 -18.52 10.46
C ILE A 1024 1.28 -18.99 9.59
N ASN A 1025 1.55 -19.28 8.31
CA ASN A 1025 0.56 -19.69 7.33
C ASN A 1025 1.09 -20.80 6.42
N ASP A 1026 0.18 -21.60 5.90
CA ASP A 1026 0.41 -22.49 4.76
C ASP A 1026 -0.54 -22.11 3.62
N PRO A 1027 -0.08 -21.39 2.58
CA PRO A 1027 -0.93 -20.94 1.48
C PRO A 1027 -1.47 -22.08 0.62
N THR A 1028 -0.94 -23.30 0.74
CA THR A 1028 -1.49 -24.48 0.05
C THR A 1028 -2.79 -24.98 0.69
N ASN A 1029 -3.06 -24.56 1.93
CA ASN A 1029 -4.29 -24.85 2.65
C ASN A 1029 -5.19 -23.60 2.73
N SER A 1030 -6.20 -23.54 1.85
CA SER A 1030 -7.18 -22.43 1.82
C SER A 1030 -7.99 -22.25 3.13
N LYS A 1031 -8.04 -23.27 4.00
CA LYS A 1031 -8.69 -23.23 5.32
C LYS A 1031 -7.67 -23.35 6.45
N HIS A 1032 -6.49 -22.76 6.29
CA HIS A 1032 -5.44 -22.75 7.33
C HIS A 1032 -5.90 -22.01 8.59
N TYR A 1033 -5.63 -22.58 9.76
CA TYR A 1033 -5.99 -21.97 11.05
C TYR A 1033 -4.82 -21.14 11.60
N TRP A 1034 -4.96 -19.81 11.57
CA TRP A 1034 -3.92 -18.85 11.94
C TRP A 1034 -3.76 -18.77 13.45
N SER A 1035 -2.99 -19.72 14.00
CA SER A 1035 -2.89 -19.94 15.45
C SER A 1035 -1.46 -19.80 16.00
N PHE A 1036 -0.50 -19.39 15.16
CA PHE A 1036 0.88 -19.19 15.59
C PHE A 1036 0.98 -18.17 16.74
N ARG A 1037 1.74 -18.53 17.78
CA ARG A 1037 2.06 -17.69 18.92
C ARG A 1037 3.53 -17.86 19.29
N SER A 1038 4.20 -16.74 19.51
CA SER A 1038 5.60 -16.70 19.95
C SER A 1038 5.77 -17.48 21.25
N HIS A 1039 6.75 -18.38 21.30
CA HIS A 1039 7.13 -19.08 22.53
C HIS A 1039 7.87 -18.16 23.53
N VAL A 1040 8.27 -16.96 23.11
CA VAL A 1040 9.01 -15.98 23.90
C VAL A 1040 8.12 -14.79 24.27
N ASN A 1041 8.21 -14.34 25.53
CA ASN A 1041 7.57 -13.11 25.99
C ASN A 1041 8.28 -11.88 25.41
N VAL A 1042 7.52 -10.97 24.82
CA VAL A 1042 8.07 -9.77 24.17
C VAL A 1042 8.76 -8.83 25.16
N GLU A 1043 8.35 -8.81 26.42
CA GLU A 1043 8.94 -7.98 27.48
C GLU A 1043 10.36 -8.39 27.83
N ASP A 1044 10.71 -9.65 27.62
CA ASP A 1044 12.01 -10.20 27.97
C ASP A 1044 13.07 -9.89 26.89
N LEU A 1045 12.65 -9.54 25.66
CA LEU A 1045 13.56 -9.31 24.52
C LEU A 1045 14.48 -8.10 24.71
N CYS A 1046 13.95 -6.97 25.20
CA CYS A 1046 14.74 -5.75 25.35
C CYS A 1046 15.78 -5.86 26.49
N GLY A 1047 15.54 -6.73 27.48
CA GLY A 1047 16.47 -7.00 28.57
C GLY A 1047 17.57 -7.99 28.21
N ASP A 1048 17.50 -8.61 27.04
CA ASP A 1048 18.47 -9.60 26.59
C ASP A 1048 19.68 -8.96 25.90
N GLU A 1049 20.76 -8.76 26.66
CA GLU A 1049 21.96 -8.08 26.15
C GLU A 1049 22.62 -8.81 24.98
N GLU A 1050 22.58 -10.14 24.94
CA GLU A 1050 23.17 -10.93 23.86
C GLU A 1050 22.43 -10.69 22.54
N LEU A 1051 21.11 -10.83 22.54
CA LEU A 1051 20.29 -10.64 21.34
C LEU A 1051 20.35 -9.19 20.87
N VAL A 1052 20.16 -8.24 21.79
CA VAL A 1052 20.14 -6.81 21.46
C VAL A 1052 21.49 -6.35 20.92
N SER A 1053 22.61 -6.76 21.52
CA SER A 1053 23.94 -6.37 21.02
C SER A 1053 24.24 -6.98 19.65
N LEU A 1054 23.94 -8.28 19.46
CA LEU A 1054 24.12 -8.97 18.19
C LEU A 1054 23.36 -8.26 17.05
N VAL A 1055 22.07 -8.02 17.25
CA VAL A 1055 21.22 -7.40 16.24
C VAL A 1055 21.62 -5.94 16.00
N ARG A 1056 21.93 -5.19 17.07
CA ARG A 1056 22.44 -3.82 16.95
C ARG A 1056 23.70 -3.76 16.10
N ASP A 1057 24.65 -4.66 16.32
CA ASP A 1057 25.92 -4.68 15.61
C ASP A 1057 25.71 -5.05 14.14
N MET A 1058 24.86 -6.04 13.84
CA MET A 1058 24.48 -6.40 12.46
C MET A 1058 23.82 -5.23 11.71
N VAL A 1059 22.85 -4.56 12.34
CA VAL A 1059 22.11 -3.45 11.74
C VAL A 1059 22.99 -2.21 11.57
N SER A 1060 23.82 -1.89 12.57
CA SER A 1060 24.67 -0.68 12.53
C SER A 1060 25.84 -0.84 11.57
N SER A 1061 26.51 -2.00 11.57
CA SER A 1061 27.66 -2.26 10.68
C SER A 1061 27.28 -2.32 9.20
N SER A 1062 26.02 -2.65 8.89
CA SER A 1062 25.48 -2.63 7.53
C SER A 1062 25.00 -1.24 7.07
N GLY A 1063 25.13 -0.20 7.91
CA GLY A 1063 24.67 1.15 7.60
C GLY A 1063 23.15 1.31 7.62
N ARG A 1064 22.43 0.43 8.32
CA ARG A 1064 20.97 0.43 8.46
C ARG A 1064 20.48 0.86 9.85
N GLY A 1065 21.41 1.24 10.72
CA GLY A 1065 21.12 1.77 12.05
C GLY A 1065 20.38 3.10 12.00
N ARG A 1066 19.42 3.26 12.91
CA ARG A 1066 18.58 4.46 13.06
C ARG A 1066 19.36 5.74 13.36
#